data_AF-A0A3N0VDX8-F1
#
_entry.id   AF-A0A3N0VDX8-F1
#
_cell.length_a   1.000
_cell.length_b   1.000
_cell.length_c   1.000
_cell.angle_alpha   90.00
_cell.angle_beta   90.00
_cell.angle_gamma   90.00
#
_symmetry.space_group_name_H-M   'P 1'
#
loop_
_entity.id
_entity.type
_entity.pdbx_description
1 polymer ?
#
loop_
_entity_poly.entity_id
_entity_poly.type
_entity_poly.pdbx_seq_one_letter_code
_entity_poly.pdbx_strand_id
1 'polypeptide(L)'
;MRTHRRPSTLLAALALALSAGSAQAVNLNFESLGIEGTLNNTVTVGAQWRMETRSGDLVGKANLNQGVCRGVYQSCQGLFKDQIYPSEQLARSPGAASMRTDNGNLNYDRYDMTQGGVRLTQDITLNKGDFGFFARAISFYDVLNDQKKDYYPSLITTDNAGRVGITGDPVANRYFTRVYGPGETTELERTDSTLRRQLVADVQLLDFNFFGKLPIPFTDKEFAFKLGRQNVNWGESTLLVINSLNQAQPVNANNLNRFGFMVEEVFTPVNMAFFSFEPYENGTLEAFYQLEWKPVEIPAPGSYLSSNDIGTDNVMNYVNLSFGGSADDKDKVGYYLDNPLSLVTGTTANISRLPDRDPGSAGQFGVALKTYFEDLNGGTEIGLYFMNYHSRLPYVSFKAGQASCARREGNALGIDATNSAQIFQTCPNLPVLTVPSALNQFRLDLLDTIGRNPEILLNNDLGLGLDPAALGVLTSLLTGGDASDPDDLVKLDSGPFFLEYPKNIQLFGASFNTTAGDYSFQGEVAYRPNLPLQVSVIDVAFAAAQPFLTRCGGKAADGSTINCAGSSAGRGWAENGTRVDYDRSDADPNCVANGNCDTVNLLLGSAPNSARSFPSFLWAYRGREAGEATPGEYIQGYERFDVLQYNLGITRIFGATENPFGADQIISLVEIGATHVPNMPSVDVLQIDAPGVYYHASAGADGSGADGSRQACVTNPNCVVGPDGGRFNPHQANLEAFADPFSWGYRFVNIVKYESLLPGISLQPFLVFAHDVNGTAPGPGENFIQGRKSMSANFEVRYKSDFSFTAGYNWYWGGGENNLIHDRDNLQLYARYLF
;
A
#
# COMPACT_ATOMS: atom_id res chain seq x y z
N MET A 1 -11.97 32.35 -9.94
CA MET A 1 -11.00 33.26 -10.62
C MET A 1 -9.60 32.88 -10.15
N ARG A 2 -8.87 32.08 -10.95
CA ARG A 2 -7.50 31.65 -10.64
C ARG A 2 -6.54 32.80 -10.94
N THR A 3 -5.87 33.32 -9.92
CA THR A 3 -4.83 34.34 -10.08
C THR A 3 -3.54 33.65 -10.55
N HIS A 4 -3.25 33.72 -11.85
CA HIS A 4 -1.91 33.43 -12.36
C HIS A 4 -0.91 34.40 -11.68
N ARG A 5 -0.11 33.90 -10.74
CA ARG A 5 0.99 34.66 -10.12
C ARG A 5 2.34 34.14 -10.60
N ARG A 6 3.24 35.09 -10.81
CA ARG A 6 4.36 35.10 -11.76
C ARG A 6 5.60 34.28 -11.30
N PRO A 7 6.42 33.79 -12.24
CA PRO A 7 7.66 33.02 -12.01
C PRO A 7 8.86 33.85 -11.46
N SER A 8 8.60 34.96 -10.76
CA SER A 8 9.63 35.96 -10.42
C SER A 8 10.65 35.51 -9.37
N THR A 9 10.28 34.60 -8.45
CA THR A 9 11.18 34.08 -7.41
C THR A 9 12.18 33.06 -7.96
N LEU A 10 11.77 32.23 -8.92
CA LEU A 10 12.66 31.24 -9.56
C LEU A 10 13.71 31.92 -10.44
N LEU A 11 13.31 32.98 -11.17
CA LEU A 11 14.21 33.83 -11.96
C LEU A 11 15.22 34.59 -11.08
N ALA A 12 14.81 35.02 -9.88
CA ALA A 12 15.73 35.66 -8.93
C ALA A 12 16.76 34.68 -8.35
N ALA A 13 16.36 33.44 -8.07
CA ALA A 13 17.28 32.38 -7.65
C ALA A 13 18.28 31.99 -8.77
N LEU A 14 17.80 31.89 -10.03
CA LEU A 14 18.66 31.68 -11.20
C LEU A 14 19.64 32.83 -11.40
N ALA A 15 19.19 34.09 -11.25
CA ALA A 15 20.04 35.26 -11.41
C ALA A 15 21.11 35.37 -10.32
N LEU A 16 20.81 34.96 -9.08
CA LEU A 16 21.83 34.86 -8.02
C LEU A 16 22.86 33.77 -8.31
N ALA A 17 22.42 32.59 -8.77
CA ALA A 17 23.32 31.50 -9.15
C ALA A 17 24.26 31.87 -10.31
N LEU A 18 23.74 32.62 -11.30
CA LEU A 18 24.52 33.14 -12.43
C LEU A 18 25.53 34.25 -12.04
N SER A 19 25.43 34.81 -10.83
CA SER A 19 26.34 35.86 -10.34
C SER A 19 27.45 35.34 -9.42
N ALA A 20 27.45 34.04 -9.08
CA ALA A 20 28.52 33.42 -8.32
C ALA A 20 29.78 33.30 -9.19
N GLY A 21 30.92 33.78 -8.69
CA GLY A 21 32.22 33.67 -9.36
C GLY A 21 32.68 32.22 -9.55
N SER A 22 33.81 32.02 -10.22
CA SER A 22 34.39 30.72 -10.57
C SER A 22 34.31 29.71 -9.43
N ALA A 23 33.53 28.64 -9.65
CA ALA A 23 33.48 27.44 -8.84
C ALA A 23 34.89 26.86 -8.66
N GLN A 24 35.32 26.72 -7.41
CA GLN A 24 36.49 25.93 -7.06
C GLN A 24 36.14 25.17 -5.80
N ALA A 25 36.22 23.85 -5.87
CA ALA A 25 36.13 22.98 -4.71
C ALA A 25 37.01 23.56 -3.60
N VAL A 26 36.43 23.73 -2.41
CA VAL A 26 37.16 24.36 -1.29
C VAL A 26 38.13 23.32 -0.77
N ASN A 27 39.38 23.44 -1.19
CA ASN A 27 40.49 22.65 -0.64
C ASN A 27 40.78 23.16 0.77
N LEU A 28 40.60 22.30 1.75
CA LEU A 28 40.88 22.55 3.16
C LEU A 28 42.24 21.96 3.48
N ASN A 29 43.27 22.78 3.62
CA ASN A 29 44.58 22.32 4.03
C ASN A 29 44.93 22.88 5.42
N PHE A 30 45.04 21.98 6.41
CA PHE A 30 45.48 22.30 7.75
C PHE A 30 46.88 21.74 7.96
N GLU A 31 47.88 22.38 7.34
CA GLU A 31 49.28 21.95 7.33
C GLU A 31 49.84 21.65 8.73
N SER A 32 49.46 22.46 9.74
CA SER A 32 49.90 22.28 11.13
C SER A 32 49.38 21.00 11.81
N LEU A 33 48.32 20.40 11.25
CA LEU A 33 47.70 19.17 11.75
C LEU A 33 47.95 17.97 10.82
N GLY A 34 48.52 18.20 9.63
CA GLY A 34 48.70 17.20 8.58
C GLY A 34 47.37 16.68 8.02
N ILE A 35 46.36 17.55 7.93
CA ILE A 35 45.02 17.22 7.43
C ILE A 35 44.79 17.91 6.09
N GLU A 36 44.46 17.12 5.07
CA GLU A 36 44.04 17.60 3.76
C GLU A 36 42.57 17.25 3.53
N GLY A 37 41.83 18.09 2.84
CA GLY A 37 40.43 17.83 2.60
C GLY A 37 39.82 18.60 1.44
N THR A 38 38.66 18.14 1.04
CA THR A 38 37.88 18.72 -0.05
C THR A 38 36.44 18.85 0.41
N LEU A 39 35.85 20.02 0.15
CA LEU A 39 34.43 20.28 0.32
C LEU A 39 33.81 20.53 -1.06
N ASN A 40 32.85 19.69 -1.44
CA ASN A 40 32.08 19.84 -2.67
C ASN A 40 30.67 20.31 -2.34
N ASN A 41 30.16 21.27 -3.09
CA ASN A 41 28.80 21.77 -2.96
C ASN A 41 28.08 21.67 -4.30
N THR A 42 26.89 21.08 -4.29
CA THR A 42 26.04 21.00 -5.45
C THR A 42 24.70 21.66 -5.15
N VAL A 43 24.38 22.74 -5.85
CA VAL A 43 23.06 23.38 -5.81
C VAL A 43 22.26 22.96 -7.04
N THR A 44 21.06 22.43 -6.82
CA THR A 44 20.11 22.07 -7.88
C THR A 44 18.85 22.90 -7.70
N VAL A 45 18.40 23.58 -8.76
CA VAL A 45 17.14 24.35 -8.78
C VAL A 45 16.31 23.86 -9.95
N GLY A 46 15.03 23.57 -9.72
CA GLY A 46 14.19 23.01 -10.78
C GLY A 46 12.72 22.92 -10.44
N ALA A 47 11.97 22.41 -11.39
CA ALA A 47 10.54 22.16 -11.28
C ALA A 47 10.10 20.99 -12.16
N GLN A 48 8.93 20.44 -11.84
CA GLN A 48 8.29 19.33 -12.55
C GLN A 48 6.81 19.66 -12.80
N TRP A 49 6.26 19.18 -13.92
CA TRP A 49 4.87 19.38 -14.34
C TRP A 49 4.21 18.06 -14.72
N ARG A 50 2.94 17.89 -14.36
CA ARG A 50 2.08 16.82 -14.89
C ARG A 50 1.77 17.08 -16.37
N MET A 51 1.94 16.09 -17.23
CA MET A 51 1.75 16.24 -18.68
C MET A 51 0.50 15.56 -19.24
N GLU A 52 -0.09 14.65 -18.47
CA GLU A 52 -1.27 13.87 -18.83
C GLU A 52 -2.52 14.23 -18.03
N THR A 53 -3.68 13.86 -18.58
CA THR A 53 -4.96 13.91 -17.86
C THR A 53 -5.04 12.75 -16.87
N ARG A 54 -5.73 13.00 -15.76
CA ARG A 54 -6.04 12.01 -14.73
C ARG A 54 -6.81 10.84 -15.32
N SER A 55 -6.39 9.62 -15.04
CA SER A 55 -7.20 8.44 -15.34
C SER A 55 -8.25 8.23 -14.25
N GLY A 56 -9.48 7.93 -14.66
CA GLY A 56 -10.59 7.76 -13.73
C GLY A 56 -10.52 6.44 -12.97
N ASP A 57 -9.98 5.38 -13.57
CA ASP A 57 -9.82 4.06 -12.93
C ASP A 57 -8.85 4.07 -11.73
N LEU A 58 -7.98 5.07 -11.62
CA LEU A 58 -7.08 5.31 -10.49
C LEU A 58 -7.65 6.28 -9.43
N VAL A 59 -8.93 6.67 -9.54
CA VAL A 59 -9.61 7.56 -8.57
C VAL A 59 -10.74 6.79 -7.91
N GLY A 60 -10.88 6.93 -6.58
CA GLY A 60 -11.92 6.25 -5.82
C GLY A 60 -13.33 6.54 -6.37
N LYS A 61 -14.19 5.53 -6.43
CA LYS A 61 -15.55 5.63 -7.02
C LYS A 61 -16.36 6.81 -6.44
N ALA A 62 -16.33 7.03 -5.12
CA ALA A 62 -17.02 8.13 -4.44
C ALA A 62 -16.37 9.50 -4.68
N ASN A 63 -15.07 9.53 -5.00
CA ASN A 63 -14.38 10.76 -5.41
C ASN A 63 -14.74 11.18 -6.84
N LEU A 64 -15.09 10.24 -7.72
CA LEU A 64 -15.65 10.53 -9.04
C LEU A 64 -17.15 10.86 -8.99
N ASN A 65 -17.90 10.13 -8.16
CA ASN A 65 -19.34 10.31 -7.99
C ASN A 65 -19.76 10.11 -6.54
N GLN A 66 -19.96 11.21 -5.82
CA GLN A 66 -20.43 11.21 -4.42
C GLN A 66 -21.78 10.49 -4.21
N GLY A 67 -22.57 10.31 -5.27
CA GLY A 67 -23.86 9.62 -5.24
C GLY A 67 -23.79 8.14 -5.60
N VAL A 68 -22.60 7.56 -5.77
CA VAL A 68 -22.43 6.18 -6.30
C VAL A 68 -23.24 5.13 -5.52
N CYS A 69 -23.31 5.26 -4.20
CA CYS A 69 -23.98 4.32 -3.30
C CYS A 69 -25.13 4.94 -2.50
N ARG A 70 -25.72 6.03 -3.01
CA ARG A 70 -26.77 6.79 -2.32
C ARG A 70 -28.16 6.20 -2.53
N GLY A 71 -29.02 6.27 -1.51
CA GLY A 71 -30.46 6.03 -1.63
C GLY A 71 -30.78 4.54 -1.73
N VAL A 72 -31.43 4.12 -2.82
CA VAL A 72 -31.79 2.70 -3.01
C VAL A 72 -30.59 1.77 -2.89
N TYR A 73 -29.38 2.25 -3.21
CA TYR A 73 -28.15 1.48 -3.22
C TYR A 73 -27.52 1.27 -1.84
N GLN A 74 -27.99 1.91 -0.77
CA GLN A 74 -27.68 1.52 0.61
C GLN A 74 -26.18 1.33 0.92
N SER A 75 -25.33 2.34 0.66
CA SER A 75 -23.86 2.21 0.80
C SER A 75 -23.26 1.05 -0.02
N CYS A 76 -23.96 0.63 -1.08
CA CYS A 76 -23.64 -0.48 -1.98
C CYS A 76 -23.56 -1.86 -1.30
N GLN A 77 -24.26 -2.04 -0.18
CA GLN A 77 -24.33 -3.31 0.54
C GLN A 77 -25.77 -3.82 0.60
N GLY A 78 -25.98 -5.04 0.14
CA GLY A 78 -27.25 -5.76 0.25
C GLY A 78 -27.52 -6.25 1.67
N LEU A 79 -28.80 -6.47 1.99
CA LEU A 79 -29.28 -6.96 3.30
C LEU A 79 -29.93 -8.33 3.24
N PHE A 80 -30.34 -8.73 2.03
CA PHE A 80 -30.99 -10.00 1.74
C PHE A 80 -30.17 -10.74 0.68
N LYS A 81 -30.24 -12.07 0.67
CA LYS A 81 -29.52 -12.90 -0.30
C LYS A 81 -29.77 -12.45 -1.75
N ASP A 82 -31.02 -12.16 -2.10
CA ASP A 82 -31.39 -11.80 -3.46
C ASP A 82 -31.35 -10.27 -3.74
N GLN A 83 -30.90 -9.46 -2.78
CA GLN A 83 -30.75 -8.01 -2.95
C GLN A 83 -29.34 -7.66 -3.42
N ILE A 84 -29.10 -7.78 -4.73
CA ILE A 84 -27.75 -7.69 -5.31
C ILE A 84 -27.46 -6.37 -6.05
N TYR A 85 -28.50 -5.65 -6.46
CA TYR A 85 -28.36 -4.39 -7.20
C TYR A 85 -27.50 -3.31 -6.48
N PRO A 86 -27.39 -3.24 -5.13
CA PRO A 86 -26.42 -2.38 -4.46
C PRO A 86 -24.97 -2.66 -4.89
N SER A 87 -24.58 -3.93 -4.93
CA SER A 87 -23.21 -4.34 -5.26
C SER A 87 -22.97 -4.29 -6.76
N GLU A 88 -23.97 -4.64 -7.59
CA GLU A 88 -23.91 -4.44 -9.04
C GLU A 88 -23.68 -2.98 -9.41
N GLN A 89 -24.32 -2.04 -8.69
CA GLN A 89 -24.11 -0.61 -8.86
C GLN A 89 -22.66 -0.20 -8.58
N LEU A 90 -22.04 -0.70 -7.51
CA LEU A 90 -20.64 -0.42 -7.21
C LEU A 90 -19.70 -1.01 -8.27
N ALA A 91 -19.92 -2.27 -8.65
CA ALA A 91 -19.11 -2.99 -9.61
C ALA A 91 -19.13 -2.30 -10.99
N ARG A 92 -20.31 -1.90 -11.48
CA ARG A 92 -20.47 -1.23 -12.79
C ARG A 92 -20.03 0.24 -12.81
N SER A 93 -19.84 0.86 -11.64
CA SER A 93 -19.49 2.28 -11.56
C SER A 93 -18.01 2.52 -11.88
N PRO A 94 -17.65 3.56 -12.64
CA PRO A 94 -16.25 3.90 -12.91
C PRO A 94 -15.46 4.24 -11.63
N GLY A 95 -14.17 3.93 -11.63
CA GLY A 95 -13.24 4.28 -10.56
C GLY A 95 -12.70 3.09 -9.77
N ALA A 96 -11.63 3.33 -9.01
CA ALA A 96 -10.99 2.38 -8.12
C ALA A 96 -11.89 2.05 -6.93
N ALA A 97 -11.85 0.79 -6.48
CA ALA A 97 -12.54 0.34 -5.28
C ALA A 97 -11.74 0.66 -3.99
N SER A 98 -11.08 1.81 -3.95
CA SER A 98 -10.32 2.31 -2.80
C SER A 98 -10.24 3.84 -2.86
N MET A 99 -10.26 4.47 -1.68
CA MET A 99 -10.07 5.91 -1.50
C MET A 99 -8.63 6.24 -1.02
N ARG A 100 -7.72 5.27 -1.12
CA ARG A 100 -6.38 5.33 -0.49
C ARG A 100 -5.22 5.26 -1.47
N THR A 101 -5.49 5.45 -2.75
CA THR A 101 -4.47 5.37 -3.81
C THR A 101 -4.56 6.53 -4.80
N ASP A 102 -5.32 7.58 -4.47
CA ASP A 102 -5.75 8.58 -5.45
C ASP A 102 -5.37 10.03 -5.09
N ASN A 103 -4.86 10.36 -3.90
CA ASN A 103 -4.53 11.76 -3.58
C ASN A 103 -3.50 12.37 -4.53
N GLY A 104 -2.50 11.59 -4.98
CA GLY A 104 -1.54 12.03 -6.01
C GLY A 104 -2.24 12.42 -7.32
N ASN A 105 -3.40 11.84 -7.61
CA ASN A 105 -4.26 12.15 -8.75
C ASN A 105 -5.19 13.34 -8.49
N LEU A 106 -5.76 13.41 -7.28
CA LEU A 106 -6.72 14.44 -6.89
C LEU A 106 -6.07 15.82 -6.80
N ASN A 107 -4.82 15.87 -6.36
CA ASN A 107 -4.10 17.10 -6.09
C ASN A 107 -3.55 17.83 -7.33
N TYR A 108 -3.39 17.17 -8.48
CA TYR A 108 -2.69 17.77 -9.63
C TYR A 108 -3.45 17.55 -10.95
N ASP A 109 -3.83 18.64 -11.60
CA ASP A 109 -4.37 18.65 -12.96
C ASP A 109 -3.26 18.60 -14.02
N ARG A 110 -3.67 18.30 -15.26
CA ARG A 110 -2.77 18.41 -16.41
C ARG A 110 -2.18 19.83 -16.47
N TYR A 111 -0.86 19.89 -16.62
CA TYR A 111 -0.04 21.11 -16.64
C TYR A 111 0.15 21.81 -15.29
N ASP A 112 -0.38 21.26 -14.20
CA ASP A 112 0.00 21.73 -12.87
C ASP A 112 1.46 21.40 -12.60
N MET A 113 2.15 22.34 -11.92
CA MET A 113 3.46 22.05 -11.35
C MET A 113 3.29 21.11 -10.15
N THR A 114 4.05 20.02 -10.15
CA THR A 114 3.99 18.97 -9.13
C THR A 114 5.04 19.16 -8.05
N GLN A 115 6.18 19.75 -8.42
CA GLN A 115 7.32 20.06 -7.56
C GLN A 115 8.03 21.32 -8.06
N GLY A 116 8.61 22.10 -7.16
CA GLY A 116 9.39 23.28 -7.53
C GLY A 116 10.21 23.81 -6.37
N GLY A 117 11.53 23.78 -6.48
CA GLY A 117 12.37 24.02 -5.32
C GLY A 117 13.86 24.16 -5.57
N VAL A 118 14.59 24.17 -4.45
CA VAL A 118 16.05 24.17 -4.39
C VAL A 118 16.52 22.99 -3.55
N ARG A 119 17.65 22.41 -3.94
CA ARG A 119 18.35 21.36 -3.21
C ARG A 119 19.83 21.71 -3.14
N LEU A 120 20.42 21.55 -1.97
CA LEU A 120 21.86 21.70 -1.74
C LEU A 120 22.39 20.38 -1.17
N THR A 121 23.34 19.79 -1.88
CA THR A 121 24.08 18.60 -1.45
C THR A 121 25.51 19.00 -1.15
N GLN A 122 26.00 18.63 0.02
CA GLN A 122 27.34 18.96 0.50
C GLN A 122 28.03 17.68 0.93
N ASP A 123 29.27 17.49 0.49
CA ASP A 123 30.14 16.44 1.01
C ASP A 123 31.51 16.98 1.36
N ILE A 124 32.05 16.48 2.47
CA ILE A 124 33.36 16.82 2.98
C ILE A 124 34.15 15.53 3.18
N THR A 125 35.36 15.52 2.63
CA THR A 125 36.36 14.49 2.90
C THR A 125 37.56 15.13 3.58
N LEU A 126 38.01 14.58 4.70
CA LEU A 126 39.24 14.97 5.39
C LEU A 126 40.13 13.74 5.52
N ASN A 127 41.41 13.85 5.19
CA ASN A 127 42.39 12.76 5.25
C ASN A 127 43.59 13.16 6.11
N LYS A 128 44.13 12.19 6.84
CA LYS A 128 45.38 12.30 7.61
C LYS A 128 46.11 10.96 7.58
N GLY A 129 47.13 10.85 6.73
CA GLY A 129 47.81 9.57 6.50
C GLY A 129 46.82 8.51 6.00
N ASP A 130 46.80 7.35 6.66
CA ASP A 130 45.95 6.21 6.28
C ASP A 130 44.52 6.28 6.83
N PHE A 131 44.13 7.40 7.44
CA PHE A 131 42.81 7.60 8.04
C PHE A 131 42.09 8.77 7.37
N GLY A 132 40.78 8.64 7.26
CA GLY A 132 39.92 9.67 6.71
C GLY A 132 38.57 9.77 7.41
N PHE A 133 37.93 10.91 7.21
CA PHE A 133 36.58 11.21 7.64
C PHE A 133 35.78 11.68 6.43
N PHE A 134 34.57 11.14 6.30
CA PHE A 134 33.63 11.52 5.25
C PHE A 134 32.28 11.87 5.86
N ALA A 135 31.73 13.01 5.46
CA ALA A 135 30.35 13.35 5.76
C ALA A 135 29.65 13.93 4.53
N ARG A 136 28.36 13.58 4.39
CA ARG A 136 27.49 14.08 3.33
C ARG A 136 26.13 14.45 3.90
N ALA A 137 25.64 15.62 3.53
CA ALA A 137 24.29 16.06 3.85
C ALA A 137 23.58 16.60 2.60
N ILE A 138 22.27 16.44 2.59
CA ILE A 138 21.35 17.03 1.62
C ILE A 138 20.38 17.92 2.37
N SER A 139 20.09 19.09 1.81
CA SER A 139 19.01 19.96 2.26
C SER A 139 18.15 20.34 1.08
N PHE A 140 16.83 20.41 1.26
CA PHE A 140 15.93 20.81 0.20
C PHE A 140 14.77 21.65 0.71
N TYR A 141 14.18 22.42 -0.21
CA TYR A 141 12.95 23.17 0.01
C TYR A 141 12.10 23.21 -1.26
N ASP A 142 10.88 22.68 -1.19
CA ASP A 142 9.87 22.72 -2.25
C ASP A 142 8.80 23.78 -1.94
N VAL A 143 8.87 24.90 -2.66
CA VAL A 143 8.00 26.06 -2.46
C VAL A 143 6.55 25.74 -2.83
N LEU A 144 6.35 24.89 -3.85
CA LEU A 144 5.01 24.58 -4.34
C LEU A 144 4.28 23.66 -3.38
N ASN A 145 4.96 22.63 -2.90
CA ASN A 145 4.39 21.70 -1.94
C ASN A 145 4.18 22.32 -0.55
N ASP A 146 4.95 23.36 -0.18
CA ASP A 146 4.75 24.13 1.06
C ASP A 146 3.39 24.85 1.09
N GLN A 147 2.97 25.39 -0.07
CA GLN A 147 1.74 26.17 -0.22
C GLN A 147 0.54 25.33 -0.66
N LYS A 148 0.74 24.03 -0.89
CA LYS A 148 -0.28 23.13 -1.43
C LYS A 148 -1.21 22.64 -0.32
N LYS A 149 -2.51 22.65 -0.63
CA LYS A 149 -3.54 21.97 0.15
C LYS A 149 -3.90 20.66 -0.53
N ASP A 150 -4.21 19.65 0.26
CA ASP A 150 -4.75 18.40 -0.26
C ASP A 150 -6.24 18.56 -0.55
N TYR A 151 -6.61 18.20 -1.78
CA TYR A 151 -7.96 18.34 -2.31
C TYR A 151 -8.71 17.02 -2.22
N TYR A 152 -9.83 17.02 -1.51
CA TYR A 152 -10.71 15.86 -1.37
C TYR A 152 -12.06 16.18 -2.02
N PRO A 153 -12.45 15.49 -3.11
CA PRO A 153 -13.77 15.66 -3.70
C PRO A 153 -14.89 15.32 -2.72
N SER A 154 -14.70 14.29 -1.88
CA SER A 154 -15.70 13.78 -0.94
C SER A 154 -15.07 13.46 0.42
N LEU A 155 -15.18 14.40 1.37
CA LEU A 155 -14.66 14.23 2.73
C LEU A 155 -15.70 14.62 3.78
N ILE A 156 -15.77 13.86 4.86
CA ILE A 156 -16.51 14.16 6.08
C ILE A 156 -15.51 14.56 7.16
N THR A 157 -15.83 15.66 7.86
CA THR A 157 -15.04 16.23 8.95
C THR A 157 -15.96 16.72 10.06
N THR A 158 -15.40 16.97 11.24
CA THR A 158 -16.14 17.59 12.37
C THR A 158 -16.82 18.90 11.95
N ASP A 159 -16.17 19.68 11.08
CA ASP A 159 -16.67 20.98 10.65
C ASP A 159 -17.87 20.87 9.70
N ASN A 160 -17.97 19.78 8.93
CA ASN A 160 -18.97 19.62 7.87
C ASN A 160 -20.06 18.59 8.15
N ALA A 161 -19.89 17.73 9.15
CA ALA A 161 -20.83 16.66 9.49
C ALA A 161 -22.29 17.13 9.60
N GLY A 162 -22.51 18.32 10.17
CA GLY A 162 -23.86 18.88 10.33
C GLY A 162 -24.57 19.29 9.03
N ARG A 163 -23.86 19.41 7.89
CA ARG A 163 -24.41 19.83 6.59
C ARG A 163 -24.32 18.76 5.50
N VAL A 164 -23.37 17.83 5.57
CA VAL A 164 -23.20 16.71 4.61
C VAL A 164 -24.04 15.49 4.99
N GLY A 165 -24.16 14.49 4.13
CA GLY A 165 -25.08 13.37 4.33
C GLY A 165 -26.52 13.69 3.89
N ILE A 166 -27.44 12.76 4.18
CA ILE A 166 -28.78 12.71 3.60
C ILE A 166 -29.84 12.89 4.68
N THR A 167 -30.76 13.82 4.46
CA THR A 167 -31.88 14.12 5.36
C THR A 167 -33.19 14.13 4.58
N GLY A 168 -34.28 13.70 5.22
CA GLY A 168 -35.65 13.81 4.68
C GLY A 168 -35.98 12.93 3.47
N ASP A 169 -35.06 12.04 3.05
CA ASP A 169 -35.29 11.06 2.00
C ASP A 169 -35.71 9.72 2.64
N PRO A 170 -36.94 9.23 2.45
CA PRO A 170 -37.42 8.02 3.11
C PRO A 170 -36.84 6.72 2.54
N VAL A 171 -36.22 6.75 1.35
CA VAL A 171 -35.58 5.57 0.74
C VAL A 171 -34.18 5.41 1.31
N ALA A 172 -33.40 6.50 1.34
CA ALA A 172 -32.07 6.55 1.93
C ALA A 172 -32.13 6.51 3.48
N ASN A 173 -33.03 7.30 4.06
CA ASN A 173 -33.04 7.62 5.48
C ASN A 173 -34.45 7.65 6.06
N ARG A 174 -34.95 6.46 6.41
CA ARG A 174 -36.26 6.29 7.04
C ARG A 174 -36.23 6.39 8.57
N TYR A 175 -35.08 6.11 9.19
CA TYR A 175 -34.98 5.83 10.64
C TYR A 175 -34.31 6.94 11.44
N PHE A 176 -33.39 7.67 10.83
CA PHE A 176 -32.55 8.65 11.51
C PHE A 176 -32.81 10.06 10.98
N THR A 177 -32.38 11.07 11.73
CA THR A 177 -32.45 12.46 11.24
C THR A 177 -31.51 12.68 10.05
N ARG A 178 -30.36 11.98 10.05
CA ARG A 178 -29.32 12.06 9.03
C ARG A 178 -28.61 10.72 8.91
N VAL A 179 -28.25 10.35 7.69
CA VAL A 179 -27.33 9.25 7.38
C VAL A 179 -26.23 9.74 6.44
N TYR A 180 -25.09 9.06 6.40
CA TYR A 180 -23.88 9.48 5.71
C TYR A 180 -23.48 8.52 4.60
N GLY A 181 -22.71 9.03 3.65
CA GLY A 181 -22.30 8.32 2.44
C GLY A 181 -21.61 9.34 1.53
N PRO A 182 -22.34 10.39 1.10
CA PRO A 182 -21.73 11.56 0.47
C PRO A 182 -21.09 12.50 1.51
N GLY A 183 -19.87 12.96 1.21
CA GLY A 183 -19.20 14.06 1.89
C GLY A 183 -19.39 15.38 1.13
N GLU A 184 -18.53 16.37 1.41
CA GLU A 184 -18.40 17.55 0.57
C GLU A 184 -16.97 17.74 0.11
N THR A 185 -16.82 18.51 -0.96
CA THR A 185 -15.51 18.91 -1.45
C THR A 185 -14.80 19.78 -0.41
N THR A 186 -13.61 19.36 0.00
CA THR A 186 -12.83 19.97 1.09
C THR A 186 -11.36 20.10 0.68
N GLU A 187 -10.71 21.18 1.13
CA GLU A 187 -9.25 21.35 1.03
C GLU A 187 -8.64 21.36 2.43
N LEU A 188 -7.60 20.57 2.65
CA LEU A 188 -6.89 20.48 3.93
C LEU A 188 -5.46 21.01 3.80
N GLU A 189 -5.03 21.80 4.79
CA GLU A 189 -3.63 22.20 4.92
C GLU A 189 -2.75 21.01 5.28
N ARG A 190 -1.55 20.95 4.72
CA ARG A 190 -0.54 19.94 5.06
C ARG A 190 0.16 20.31 6.36
N THR A 191 -0.47 19.99 7.49
CA THR A 191 0.05 20.36 8.83
C THR A 191 0.92 19.29 9.48
N ASP A 192 0.87 18.04 9.00
CA ASP A 192 1.65 16.95 9.60
C ASP A 192 3.16 17.19 9.44
N SER A 193 3.89 17.13 10.55
CA SER A 193 5.32 17.47 10.57
C SER A 193 6.19 16.47 9.81
N THR A 194 5.79 15.20 9.76
CA THR A 194 6.52 14.15 9.05
C THR A 194 6.28 14.27 7.56
N LEU A 195 5.01 14.44 7.14
CA LEU A 195 4.65 14.74 5.75
C LEU A 195 5.42 15.96 5.23
N ARG A 196 5.44 17.06 6.00
CA ARG A 196 6.18 18.27 5.62
C ARG A 196 7.69 18.05 5.52
N ARG A 197 8.29 17.24 6.39
CA ARG A 197 9.72 16.87 6.26
C ARG A 197 9.96 16.09 4.97
N GLN A 198 9.16 15.07 4.70
CA GLN A 198 9.33 14.21 3.53
C GLN A 198 9.13 14.95 2.20
N LEU A 199 8.17 15.89 2.15
CA LEU A 199 7.75 16.53 0.90
C LEU A 199 8.29 17.97 0.74
N VAL A 200 8.22 18.78 1.79
CA VAL A 200 8.43 20.23 1.74
C VAL A 200 9.88 20.61 2.01
N ALA A 201 10.40 20.29 3.21
CA ALA A 201 11.74 20.74 3.61
C ALA A 201 12.37 19.80 4.63
N ASP A 202 13.62 19.42 4.40
CA ASP A 202 14.41 18.66 5.37
C ASP A 202 15.91 18.92 5.22
N VAL A 203 16.67 18.53 6.24
CA VAL A 203 18.13 18.38 6.22
C VAL A 203 18.46 16.96 6.60
N GLN A 204 18.86 16.16 5.62
CA GLN A 204 19.17 14.74 5.82
C GLN A 204 20.68 14.56 5.86
N LEU A 205 21.17 14.01 6.98
CA LEU A 205 22.54 13.51 7.07
C LEU A 205 22.57 12.13 6.40
N LEU A 206 23.21 12.07 5.23
CA LEU A 206 23.38 10.84 4.46
C LEU A 206 24.56 10.08 5.08
N ASP A 207 25.79 10.43 4.73
CA ASP A 207 26.99 9.76 5.22
C ASP A 207 27.60 10.51 6.40
N PHE A 208 28.14 9.76 7.35
CA PHE A 208 28.96 10.29 8.44
C PHE A 208 29.81 9.15 9.00
N ASN A 209 31.05 9.04 8.55
CA ASN A 209 31.89 7.92 8.88
C ASN A 209 33.38 8.28 8.97
N PHE A 210 34.08 7.43 9.71
CA PHE A 210 35.53 7.41 9.82
C PHE A 210 36.04 6.12 9.20
N PHE A 211 37.06 6.21 8.35
CA PHE A 211 37.63 5.07 7.65
C PHE A 211 39.15 5.09 7.72
N GLY A 212 39.76 3.95 7.46
CA GLY A 212 41.21 3.87 7.34
C GLY A 212 41.69 2.46 7.12
N LYS A 213 43.01 2.33 7.07
CA LYS A 213 43.70 1.04 6.94
C LYS A 213 44.56 0.77 8.16
N LEU A 214 44.63 -0.50 8.54
CA LEU A 214 45.47 -0.98 9.63
C LEU A 214 46.29 -2.18 9.16
N PRO A 215 47.59 -2.25 9.50
CA PRO A 215 48.40 -3.41 9.18
C PRO A 215 47.91 -4.63 9.96
N ILE A 216 47.85 -5.79 9.30
CA ILE A 216 47.54 -7.07 9.95
C ILE A 216 48.85 -7.60 10.57
N PRO A 217 48.90 -7.81 11.90
CA PRO A 217 50.11 -8.28 12.57
C PRO A 217 50.66 -9.55 11.91
N PHE A 218 51.99 -9.58 11.73
CA PHE A 218 52.74 -10.73 11.18
C PHE A 218 52.45 -11.05 9.70
N THR A 219 51.90 -10.10 8.94
CA THR A 219 51.71 -10.20 7.49
C THR A 219 52.08 -8.88 6.81
N ASP A 220 52.32 -8.89 5.49
CA ASP A 220 52.49 -7.68 4.67
C ASP A 220 51.15 -7.08 4.21
N LYS A 221 50.03 -7.55 4.78
CA LYS A 221 48.68 -7.18 4.36
C LYS A 221 48.08 -6.16 5.31
N GLU A 222 47.15 -5.38 4.79
CA GLU A 222 46.35 -4.41 5.55
C GLU A 222 44.88 -4.83 5.53
N PHE A 223 44.14 -4.46 6.58
CA PHE A 223 42.68 -4.47 6.53
C PHE A 223 42.15 -3.04 6.54
N ALA A 224 41.19 -2.77 5.67
CA ALA A 224 40.44 -1.52 5.64
C ALA A 224 39.21 -1.64 6.55
N PHE A 225 38.86 -0.54 7.21
CA PHE A 225 37.64 -0.45 8.00
C PHE A 225 36.91 0.87 7.70
N LYS A 226 35.61 0.88 7.96
CA LYS A 226 34.78 2.08 7.95
C LYS A 226 33.71 1.98 9.04
N LEU A 227 33.66 2.98 9.92
CA LEU A 227 32.75 3.04 11.06
C LEU A 227 31.86 4.27 10.96
N GLY A 228 30.56 4.10 11.13
CA GLY A 228 29.59 5.19 11.09
C GLY A 228 28.50 4.96 10.06
N ARG A 229 27.78 6.02 9.70
CA ARG A 229 26.73 6.00 8.67
C ARG A 229 27.35 5.96 7.28
N GLN A 230 26.97 4.93 6.53
CA GLN A 230 27.53 4.62 5.23
C GLN A 230 26.62 3.68 4.42
N ASN A 231 26.88 3.64 3.12
CA ASN A 231 26.34 2.63 2.21
C ASN A 231 27.35 1.49 1.98
N VAL A 232 26.81 0.31 1.71
CA VAL A 232 27.48 -0.95 1.32
C VAL A 232 26.75 -1.44 0.08
N ASN A 233 27.38 -1.28 -1.08
CA ASN A 233 26.82 -1.71 -2.35
C ASN A 233 27.40 -3.08 -2.70
N TRP A 234 26.54 -4.10 -2.70
CA TRP A 234 26.86 -5.48 -3.08
C TRP A 234 25.96 -5.90 -4.23
N GLY A 235 26.56 -6.46 -5.27
CA GLY A 235 25.86 -6.90 -6.48
C GLY A 235 26.22 -6.09 -7.72
N GLU A 236 25.69 -6.55 -8.85
CA GLU A 236 25.98 -6.06 -10.20
C GLU A 236 24.78 -5.34 -10.84
N SER A 237 23.60 -5.47 -10.22
CA SER A 237 22.36 -4.85 -10.67
C SER A 237 22.48 -3.32 -10.67
N THR A 238 22.22 -2.68 -11.82
CA THR A 238 22.29 -1.22 -11.95
C THR A 238 20.90 -0.57 -11.90
N LEU A 239 19.88 -1.23 -12.44
CA LEU A 239 18.53 -0.67 -12.63
C LEU A 239 17.45 -1.46 -11.90
N LEU A 240 17.66 -2.75 -11.63
CA LEU A 240 16.73 -3.61 -10.89
C LEU A 240 17.21 -3.83 -9.45
N VAL A 241 17.58 -2.73 -8.78
CA VAL A 241 18.28 -2.78 -7.49
C VAL A 241 17.39 -3.24 -6.34
N ILE A 242 16.09 -2.93 -6.39
CA ILE A 242 15.13 -3.50 -5.44
C ILE A 242 15.15 -5.02 -5.65
N ASN A 243 15.12 -5.79 -4.56
CA ASN A 243 15.17 -7.25 -4.61
C ASN A 243 16.48 -7.87 -5.19
N SER A 244 17.53 -7.09 -5.45
CA SER A 244 18.88 -7.55 -5.82
C SER A 244 19.74 -7.96 -4.60
N LEU A 245 21.05 -8.17 -4.78
CA LEU A 245 22.02 -8.30 -3.67
C LEU A 245 22.17 -7.01 -2.82
N ASN A 246 21.73 -5.86 -3.33
CA ASN A 246 21.75 -4.57 -2.64
C ASN A 246 20.59 -4.39 -1.65
N GLN A 247 20.61 -5.16 -0.56
CA GLN A 247 19.56 -5.11 0.48
C GLN A 247 20.00 -4.45 1.79
N ALA A 248 21.28 -4.07 1.91
CA ALA A 248 21.81 -3.54 3.15
C ALA A 248 21.19 -2.18 3.50
N GLN A 249 20.85 -1.33 2.52
CA GLN A 249 20.29 0.01 2.74
C GLN A 249 18.80 0.06 2.43
N PRO A 250 18.02 0.86 3.17
CA PRO A 250 16.70 1.29 2.73
C PRO A 250 16.79 2.34 1.60
N VAL A 251 15.73 2.39 0.81
CA VAL A 251 15.54 3.39 -0.27
C VAL A 251 14.66 4.53 0.24
N ASN A 252 14.97 5.76 -0.18
CA ASN A 252 14.09 6.91 -0.05
C ASN A 252 13.44 7.23 -1.40
N ALA A 253 12.18 6.82 -1.56
CA ALA A 253 11.43 7.02 -2.80
C ALA A 253 11.05 8.49 -3.02
N ASN A 254 10.91 9.31 -1.96
CA ASN A 254 10.69 10.74 -2.10
C ASN A 254 11.90 11.40 -2.78
N ASN A 255 13.13 11.07 -2.36
CA ASN A 255 14.34 11.55 -3.01
C ASN A 255 14.49 11.05 -4.45
N LEU A 256 14.16 9.78 -4.72
CA LEU A 256 14.12 9.24 -6.08
C LEU A 256 13.15 10.01 -6.99
N ASN A 257 12.01 10.43 -6.45
CA ASN A 257 10.97 11.12 -7.20
C ASN A 257 11.21 12.64 -7.33
N ARG A 258 12.27 13.18 -6.70
CA ARG A 258 12.62 14.60 -6.83
C ARG A 258 13.21 14.90 -8.21
N PHE A 259 12.92 16.09 -8.72
CA PHE A 259 13.52 16.55 -9.98
C PHE A 259 15.04 16.49 -9.91
N GLY A 260 15.65 15.94 -10.96
CA GLY A 260 17.09 15.82 -11.10
C GLY A 260 17.80 15.17 -9.90
N PHE A 261 17.20 14.17 -9.24
CA PHE A 261 17.82 13.44 -8.13
C PHE A 261 19.25 12.94 -8.48
N MET A 262 20.06 12.70 -7.46
CA MET A 262 21.35 12.01 -7.60
C MET A 262 21.26 10.62 -6.97
N VAL A 263 21.96 9.63 -7.51
CA VAL A 263 21.85 8.23 -7.05
C VAL A 263 22.27 8.11 -5.58
N GLU A 264 23.23 8.92 -5.15
CA GLU A 264 23.72 9.00 -3.79
C GLU A 264 22.66 9.51 -2.78
N GLU A 265 21.58 10.13 -3.26
CA GLU A 265 20.47 10.64 -2.44
C GLU A 265 19.36 9.59 -2.23
N VAL A 266 19.36 8.51 -3.02
CA VAL A 266 18.30 7.49 -3.05
C VAL A 266 18.48 6.45 -1.95
N PHE A 267 19.71 5.97 -1.74
CA PHE A 267 20.00 5.00 -0.68
C PHE A 267 20.28 5.72 0.63
N THR A 268 19.50 5.41 1.66
CA THR A 268 19.66 6.01 2.99
C THR A 268 20.78 5.31 3.77
N PRO A 269 21.89 5.99 4.08
CA PRO A 269 22.97 5.35 4.81
C PRO A 269 22.58 5.09 6.26
N VAL A 270 23.04 3.96 6.80
CA VAL A 270 22.76 3.54 8.18
C VAL A 270 24.04 3.27 8.94
N ASN A 271 24.02 3.48 10.25
CA ASN A 271 25.19 3.30 11.10
C ASN A 271 25.63 1.83 11.13
N MET A 272 26.89 1.57 10.80
CA MET A 272 27.46 0.23 10.77
C MET A 272 28.98 0.23 10.94
N ALA A 273 29.51 -0.94 11.25
CA ALA A 273 30.92 -1.25 11.06
C ALA A 273 31.08 -2.07 9.78
N PHE A 274 32.04 -1.69 8.94
CA PHE A 274 32.41 -2.39 7.71
C PHE A 274 33.91 -2.70 7.74
N PHE A 275 34.27 -3.88 7.25
CA PHE A 275 35.65 -4.38 7.18
C PHE A 275 35.89 -5.00 5.81
N SER A 276 37.10 -4.81 5.27
CA SER A 276 37.55 -5.42 4.02
C SER A 276 39.03 -5.75 4.09
N PHE A 277 39.43 -6.95 3.69
CA PHE A 277 40.84 -7.31 3.55
C PHE A 277 41.01 -8.42 2.50
N GLU A 278 42.24 -8.63 2.06
CA GLU A 278 42.57 -9.56 0.99
C GLU A 278 43.20 -10.85 1.54
N PRO A 279 42.43 -11.91 1.92
CA PRO A 279 42.99 -13.12 2.53
C PRO A 279 44.04 -13.86 1.69
N TYR A 280 43.92 -13.84 0.36
CA TYR A 280 44.84 -14.45 -0.62
C TYR A 280 44.87 -13.58 -1.88
N GLU A 281 45.86 -13.76 -2.76
CA GLU A 281 46.03 -12.96 -3.98
C GLU A 281 44.75 -12.97 -4.83
N ASN A 282 44.27 -11.78 -5.23
CA ASN A 282 43.05 -11.56 -5.99
C ASN A 282 41.75 -11.98 -5.28
N GLY A 283 41.79 -12.19 -3.95
CA GLY A 283 40.64 -12.57 -3.15
C GLY A 283 40.31 -11.54 -2.08
N THR A 284 39.15 -10.89 -2.17
CA THR A 284 38.67 -9.89 -1.20
C THR A 284 37.58 -10.46 -0.31
N LEU A 285 37.75 -10.34 1.01
CA LEU A 285 36.73 -10.66 2.01
C LEU A 285 36.19 -9.37 2.64
N GLU A 286 34.90 -9.15 2.49
CA GLU A 286 34.17 -8.02 3.08
C GLU A 286 33.20 -8.51 4.15
N ALA A 287 33.01 -7.72 5.21
CA ALA A 287 31.99 -7.99 6.21
C ALA A 287 31.42 -6.68 6.77
N PHE A 288 30.13 -6.70 7.12
CA PHE A 288 29.52 -5.59 7.84
C PHE A 288 28.65 -6.07 9.00
N TYR A 289 28.49 -5.20 9.99
CA TYR A 289 27.51 -5.34 11.07
C TYR A 289 26.78 -4.01 11.27
N GLN A 290 25.46 -3.99 11.11
CA GLN A 290 24.65 -2.78 11.26
C GLN A 290 24.29 -2.55 12.73
N LEU A 291 24.35 -1.27 13.12
CA LEU A 291 24.04 -0.77 14.46
C LEU A 291 22.75 0.07 14.46
N GLU A 292 22.18 0.31 13.29
CA GLU A 292 20.97 1.08 13.05
C GLU A 292 20.10 0.34 12.03
N TRP A 293 18.79 0.42 12.21
CA TRP A 293 17.80 -0.01 11.22
C TRP A 293 16.94 1.19 10.83
N LYS A 294 16.54 1.25 9.56
CA LYS A 294 15.57 2.22 9.03
C LYS A 294 14.64 1.54 8.02
N PRO A 295 13.37 1.95 7.94
CA PRO A 295 12.46 1.50 6.89
C PRO A 295 12.77 2.20 5.57
N VAL A 296 12.20 1.67 4.48
CA VAL A 296 12.03 2.39 3.23
C VAL A 296 11.14 3.62 3.49
N GLU A 297 11.47 4.74 2.88
CA GLU A 297 10.56 5.90 2.86
C GLU A 297 9.78 5.86 1.54
N ILE A 298 8.50 5.49 1.61
CA ILE A 298 7.62 5.42 0.44
C ILE A 298 7.18 6.83 0.02
N PRO A 299 6.69 7.02 -1.22
CA PRO A 299 6.21 8.33 -1.66
C PRO A 299 5.17 8.91 -0.68
N ALA A 300 5.40 10.14 -0.24
CA ALA A 300 4.58 10.78 0.78
C ALA A 300 3.11 10.92 0.31
N PRO A 301 2.10 10.68 1.17
CA PRO A 301 0.69 10.84 0.81
C PRO A 301 0.40 12.20 0.17
N GLY A 302 -0.41 12.20 -0.90
CA GLY A 302 -0.76 13.42 -1.64
C GLY A 302 0.35 14.01 -2.53
N SER A 303 1.56 13.46 -2.54
CA SER A 303 2.59 13.79 -3.54
C SER A 303 2.23 13.19 -4.90
N TYR A 304 2.69 13.81 -6.00
CA TYR A 304 2.25 13.46 -7.35
C TYR A 304 2.50 12.00 -7.75
N LEU A 305 3.69 11.47 -7.44
CA LEU A 305 4.07 10.08 -7.75
C LEU A 305 3.67 9.08 -6.65
N SER A 306 2.91 9.51 -5.64
CA SER A 306 2.37 8.57 -4.65
C SER A 306 1.17 7.83 -5.21
N SER A 307 1.20 6.51 -5.06
CA SER A 307 0.13 5.57 -5.39
C SER A 307 -0.54 5.00 -4.14
N ASN A 308 -0.19 5.47 -2.94
CA ASN A 308 -0.78 5.02 -1.67
C ASN A 308 -0.75 6.16 -0.64
N ASP A 309 -1.90 6.38 0.01
CA ASP A 309 -2.12 7.47 0.96
C ASP A 309 -1.80 7.12 2.41
N ILE A 310 -1.26 5.92 2.69
CA ILE A 310 -0.93 5.49 4.05
C ILE A 310 0.40 6.10 4.55
N GLY A 311 1.40 6.22 3.68
CA GLY A 311 2.73 6.75 4.02
C GLY A 311 3.54 5.90 5.03
N THR A 312 4.79 6.28 5.25
CA THR A 312 5.64 5.75 6.34
C THR A 312 5.53 6.60 7.60
N ASP A 313 6.08 6.12 8.72
CA ASP A 313 6.13 6.83 10.00
C ASP A 313 4.75 7.31 10.48
N ASN A 314 3.72 6.52 10.17
CA ASN A 314 2.33 6.77 10.57
C ASN A 314 1.77 8.16 10.19
N VAL A 315 2.19 8.72 9.04
CA VAL A 315 1.68 10.01 8.50
C VAL A 315 0.15 9.99 8.36
N MET A 316 -0.44 8.85 7.96
CA MET A 316 -1.87 8.64 7.96
C MET A 316 -2.25 7.48 8.87
N ASN A 317 -3.33 7.63 9.63
CA ASN A 317 -3.71 6.77 10.74
C ASN A 317 -5.06 6.06 10.59
N TYR A 318 -5.64 6.00 9.38
CA TYR A 318 -6.93 5.36 9.13
C TYR A 318 -7.08 4.91 7.67
N VAL A 319 -7.95 3.92 7.44
CA VAL A 319 -8.42 3.53 6.11
C VAL A 319 -9.94 3.35 6.11
N ASN A 320 -10.53 3.60 4.95
CA ASN A 320 -11.96 3.45 4.71
C ASN A 320 -12.27 2.06 4.12
N LEU A 321 -13.30 1.40 4.64
CA LEU A 321 -13.71 0.03 4.28
C LEU A 321 -14.89 -0.04 3.31
N SER A 322 -15.24 1.06 2.64
CA SER A 322 -16.43 1.12 1.76
C SER A 322 -16.19 0.62 0.33
N PHE A 323 -15.01 0.10 0.01
CA PHE A 323 -14.61 -0.24 -1.37
C PHE A 323 -14.79 0.94 -2.36
N GLY A 324 -14.50 2.15 -1.89
CA GLY A 324 -14.68 3.38 -2.65
C GLY A 324 -16.13 3.86 -2.77
N GLY A 325 -17.09 3.22 -2.09
CA GLY A 325 -18.52 3.54 -2.17
C GLY A 325 -18.98 4.74 -1.34
N SER A 326 -18.19 5.15 -0.33
CA SER A 326 -18.49 6.28 0.55
C SER A 326 -17.35 7.29 0.61
N ALA A 327 -17.67 8.49 1.08
CA ALA A 327 -16.68 9.49 1.46
C ALA A 327 -15.71 8.98 2.52
N ASP A 328 -14.50 9.54 2.53
CA ASP A 328 -13.61 9.43 3.69
C ASP A 328 -14.20 10.18 4.88
N ASP A 329 -13.97 9.65 6.08
CA ASP A 329 -14.37 10.29 7.34
C ASP A 329 -13.22 10.19 8.36
N LYS A 330 -12.27 11.11 8.21
CA LYS A 330 -11.04 11.13 9.01
C LYS A 330 -11.29 11.36 10.51
N ASP A 331 -12.38 12.04 10.84
CA ASP A 331 -12.72 12.42 12.21
C ASP A 331 -13.68 11.42 12.88
N LYS A 332 -14.14 10.41 12.13
CA LYS A 332 -15.11 9.40 12.57
C LYS A 332 -16.41 10.00 13.13
N VAL A 333 -16.95 11.00 12.44
CA VAL A 333 -18.16 11.74 12.85
C VAL A 333 -19.38 11.45 11.96
N GLY A 334 -19.18 10.72 10.87
CA GLY A 334 -20.17 10.39 9.85
C GLY A 334 -21.00 9.13 10.14
N TYR A 335 -21.44 8.93 11.38
CA TYR A 335 -22.42 7.88 11.70
C TYR A 335 -23.82 8.49 11.88
N TYR A 336 -24.88 7.85 11.37
CA TYR A 336 -24.95 6.52 10.79
C TYR A 336 -24.77 6.50 9.26
N LEU A 337 -24.29 5.40 8.64
CA LEU A 337 -24.22 5.29 7.17
C LEU A 337 -25.61 5.15 6.52
N ASP A 338 -25.70 5.50 5.23
CA ASP A 338 -26.87 5.37 4.34
C ASP A 338 -27.14 3.89 4.02
N ASN A 339 -27.43 3.11 5.05
CA ASN A 339 -27.69 1.69 4.97
C ASN A 339 -28.55 1.26 6.18
N PRO A 340 -29.61 0.44 5.99
CA PRO A 340 -30.41 -0.05 7.12
C PRO A 340 -29.65 -0.88 8.18
N LEU A 341 -28.45 -1.42 7.88
CA LEU A 341 -27.53 -1.98 8.89
C LEU A 341 -27.22 -0.99 10.01
N SER A 342 -27.33 0.32 9.74
CA SER A 342 -27.21 1.37 10.74
C SER A 342 -28.20 1.25 11.91
N LEU A 343 -29.28 0.49 11.74
CA LEU A 343 -30.20 0.15 12.83
C LEU A 343 -29.60 -0.79 13.87
N VAL A 344 -28.61 -1.60 13.48
CA VAL A 344 -27.99 -2.59 14.34
C VAL A 344 -26.50 -2.31 14.55
N THR A 345 -25.95 -1.25 13.98
CA THR A 345 -24.52 -0.90 14.07
C THR A 345 -24.28 0.58 13.81
N GLY A 346 -23.59 1.27 14.71
CA GLY A 346 -23.08 2.62 14.49
C GLY A 346 -21.67 2.58 13.89
N THR A 347 -21.55 2.68 12.57
CA THR A 347 -20.25 2.63 11.87
C THR A 347 -20.02 3.87 11.01
N THR A 348 -18.75 4.21 10.83
CA THR A 348 -18.23 5.19 9.87
C THR A 348 -17.51 4.52 8.70
N ALA A 349 -17.43 3.18 8.71
CA ALA A 349 -16.60 2.34 7.85
C ALA A 349 -15.13 2.74 7.86
N ASN A 350 -14.60 3.23 9.00
CA ASN A 350 -13.19 3.62 9.13
C ASN A 350 -12.50 2.89 10.29
N ILE A 351 -11.50 2.09 9.92
CA ILE A 351 -10.60 1.45 10.89
C ILE A 351 -9.34 2.27 11.08
N SER A 352 -8.78 2.19 12.28
CA SER A 352 -7.57 2.92 12.65
C SER A 352 -6.30 2.12 12.34
N ARG A 353 -5.23 2.83 12.02
CA ARG A 353 -3.85 2.30 11.99
C ARG A 353 -3.22 2.46 13.38
N LEU A 354 -2.64 1.40 13.92
CA LEU A 354 -1.79 1.46 15.12
C LEU A 354 -0.36 1.86 14.73
N PRO A 355 0.46 2.32 15.69
CA PRO A 355 1.87 2.57 15.43
C PRO A 355 2.59 1.37 14.79
N ASP A 356 3.50 1.67 13.87
CA ASP A 356 4.26 0.66 13.14
C ASP A 356 5.10 -0.22 14.09
N ARG A 357 5.26 -1.49 13.73
CA ARG A 357 6.05 -2.47 14.48
C ARG A 357 7.43 -2.63 13.87
N ASP A 358 8.34 -1.78 14.33
CA ASP A 358 9.73 -1.78 13.90
C ASP A 358 10.51 -2.97 14.47
N PRO A 359 11.56 -3.43 13.76
CA PRO A 359 12.48 -4.39 14.30
C PRO A 359 13.54 -3.69 15.18
N GLY A 360 14.34 -4.47 15.90
CA GLY A 360 15.49 -3.91 16.62
C GLY A 360 16.64 -3.62 15.64
N SER A 361 17.65 -2.86 16.08
CA SER A 361 18.81 -2.56 15.23
C SER A 361 19.83 -3.71 15.13
N ALA A 362 19.80 -4.67 16.06
CA ALA A 362 20.78 -5.75 16.19
C ALA A 362 20.48 -6.97 15.30
N GLY A 363 21.48 -7.80 15.06
CA GLY A 363 21.32 -9.05 14.30
C GLY A 363 21.41 -8.87 12.78
N GLN A 364 21.81 -7.70 12.30
CA GLN A 364 21.92 -7.39 10.89
C GLN A 364 23.38 -7.37 10.46
N PHE A 365 23.78 -8.29 9.59
CA PHE A 365 25.17 -8.44 9.18
C PHE A 365 25.26 -9.12 7.82
N GLY A 366 26.42 -9.02 7.19
CA GLY A 366 26.72 -9.73 5.97
C GLY A 366 28.20 -10.05 5.85
N VAL A 367 28.50 -11.04 5.02
CA VAL A 367 29.84 -11.40 4.57
C VAL A 367 29.83 -11.61 3.05
N ALA A 368 30.86 -11.13 2.36
CA ALA A 368 31.05 -11.35 0.94
C ALA A 368 32.50 -11.78 0.64
N LEU A 369 32.66 -12.80 -0.19
CA LEU A 369 33.95 -13.22 -0.74
C LEU A 369 33.94 -12.98 -2.24
N LYS A 370 34.87 -12.17 -2.73
CA LYS A 370 35.05 -11.86 -4.16
C LYS A 370 36.41 -12.38 -4.61
N THR A 371 36.44 -13.07 -5.74
CA THR A 371 37.67 -13.60 -6.33
C THR A 371 37.78 -13.14 -7.77
N TYR A 372 38.90 -12.51 -8.10
CA TYR A 372 39.22 -12.08 -9.46
C TYR A 372 40.13 -13.11 -10.14
N PHE A 373 39.71 -13.59 -11.31
CA PHE A 373 40.40 -14.57 -12.13
C PHE A 373 40.95 -13.88 -13.39
N GLU A 374 42.24 -13.60 -13.41
CA GLU A 374 42.92 -12.98 -14.56
C GLU A 374 42.87 -13.84 -15.83
N ASP A 375 43.00 -15.17 -15.66
CA ASP A 375 43.09 -16.13 -16.77
C ASP A 375 41.72 -16.46 -17.42
N LEU A 376 40.61 -16.03 -16.81
CA LEU A 376 39.26 -16.32 -17.30
C LEU A 376 38.73 -15.11 -18.08
N ASN A 377 38.59 -15.27 -19.40
CA ASN A 377 38.07 -14.25 -20.32
C ASN A 377 38.78 -12.87 -20.25
N GLY A 378 40.07 -12.85 -19.90
CA GLY A 378 40.83 -11.60 -19.78
C GLY A 378 40.50 -10.76 -18.53
N GLY A 379 39.85 -11.39 -17.53
CA GLY A 379 39.44 -10.78 -16.28
C GLY A 379 37.99 -11.14 -15.95
N THR A 380 37.80 -11.97 -14.93
CA THR A 380 36.46 -12.32 -14.42
C THR A 380 36.44 -12.25 -12.91
N GLU A 381 35.53 -11.46 -12.33
CA GLU A 381 35.25 -11.49 -10.90
C GLU A 381 34.08 -12.43 -10.62
N ILE A 382 34.18 -13.22 -9.56
CA ILE A 382 33.07 -14.01 -9.00
C ILE A 382 32.90 -13.62 -7.53
N GLY A 383 31.67 -13.30 -7.15
CA GLY A 383 31.29 -12.96 -5.78
C GLY A 383 30.38 -14.01 -5.16
N LEU A 384 30.57 -14.31 -3.87
CA LEU A 384 29.67 -15.09 -3.03
C LEU A 384 29.25 -14.26 -1.82
N TYR A 385 27.97 -14.27 -1.49
CA TYR A 385 27.39 -13.35 -0.50
C TYR A 385 26.50 -14.12 0.49
N PHE A 386 26.55 -13.69 1.75
CA PHE A 386 25.58 -14.05 2.76
C PHE A 386 25.19 -12.79 3.55
N MET A 387 23.90 -12.63 3.85
CA MET A 387 23.45 -11.62 4.80
C MET A 387 22.25 -12.11 5.61
N ASN A 388 22.17 -11.64 6.85
CA ASN A 388 20.96 -11.68 7.66
C ASN A 388 20.52 -10.23 7.90
N TYR A 389 19.29 -9.89 7.52
CA TYR A 389 18.76 -8.54 7.64
C TYR A 389 17.31 -8.55 8.13
N HIS A 390 16.77 -7.38 8.44
CA HIS A 390 15.33 -7.21 8.75
C HIS A 390 14.66 -6.54 7.57
N SER A 391 13.38 -6.77 7.29
CA SER A 391 12.74 -6.09 6.17
C SER A 391 12.90 -4.57 6.28
N ARG A 392 13.17 -3.92 5.15
CA ARG A 392 13.05 -2.46 5.02
C ARG A 392 11.68 -2.10 4.45
N LEU A 393 10.99 -3.06 3.84
CA LEU A 393 9.67 -2.92 3.27
C LEU A 393 8.59 -3.20 4.33
N PRO A 394 7.50 -2.41 4.36
CA PRO A 394 6.42 -2.57 5.32
C PRO A 394 5.43 -3.65 4.88
N TYR A 395 4.99 -4.49 5.83
CA TYR A 395 3.93 -5.47 5.63
C TYR A 395 2.70 -5.08 6.43
N VAL A 396 1.51 -5.22 5.86
CA VAL A 396 0.25 -4.90 6.51
C VAL A 396 -0.20 -6.11 7.32
N SER A 397 -0.38 -5.91 8.62
CA SER A 397 -0.96 -6.89 9.54
C SER A 397 -2.11 -6.27 10.31
N PHE A 398 -2.96 -7.12 10.90
CA PHE A 398 -4.17 -6.70 11.60
C PHE A 398 -4.17 -7.24 13.03
N LYS A 399 -4.98 -6.61 13.88
CA LYS A 399 -5.57 -7.29 15.02
C LYS A 399 -6.99 -7.73 14.66
N ALA A 400 -7.39 -8.94 15.06
CA ALA A 400 -8.79 -9.33 14.98
C ALA A 400 -9.65 -8.28 15.71
N GLY A 401 -10.77 -7.89 15.13
CA GLY A 401 -11.60 -6.91 15.79
C GLY A 401 -12.44 -7.52 16.91
N GLN A 402 -13.37 -6.72 17.43
CA GLN A 402 -14.18 -7.10 18.58
C GLN A 402 -15.29 -8.06 18.16
N ALA A 403 -15.64 -8.99 19.04
CA ALA A 403 -16.77 -9.89 18.80
C ALA A 403 -18.09 -9.12 18.77
N SER A 404 -18.96 -9.47 17.82
CA SER A 404 -20.36 -9.05 17.81
C SER A 404 -21.04 -9.34 19.14
N CYS A 405 -21.95 -8.48 19.58
CA CYS A 405 -22.82 -8.77 20.71
C CYS A 405 -23.73 -10.01 20.47
N ALA A 406 -23.89 -10.50 19.24
CA ALA A 406 -24.55 -11.78 18.97
C ALA A 406 -23.68 -13.02 19.24
N ARG A 407 -22.39 -12.86 19.51
CA ARG A 407 -21.48 -13.97 19.85
C ARG A 407 -21.27 -14.06 21.36
N ARG A 408 -21.02 -15.27 21.86
CA ARG A 408 -20.74 -15.51 23.29
C ARG A 408 -19.64 -14.63 23.85
N GLU A 409 -18.61 -14.32 23.06
CA GLU A 409 -17.49 -13.47 23.49
C GLU A 409 -17.86 -11.97 23.56
N GLY A 410 -18.93 -11.55 22.89
CA GLY A 410 -19.31 -10.14 22.76
C GLY A 410 -20.48 -9.72 23.65
N ASN A 411 -21.05 -10.62 24.46
CA ASN A 411 -22.16 -10.29 25.35
C ASN A 411 -21.99 -10.86 26.77
N ALA A 412 -22.67 -10.22 27.72
CA ALA A 412 -22.61 -10.57 29.14
C ALA A 412 -23.29 -11.91 29.48
N LEU A 413 -24.15 -12.44 28.60
CA LEU A 413 -24.83 -13.72 28.79
C LEU A 413 -23.94 -14.90 28.42
N GLY A 414 -22.87 -14.69 27.65
CA GLY A 414 -21.96 -15.75 27.24
C GLY A 414 -22.59 -16.76 26.27
N ILE A 415 -23.58 -16.33 25.46
CA ILE A 415 -24.28 -17.19 24.51
C ILE A 415 -24.11 -16.71 23.06
N ASP A 416 -24.19 -17.63 22.12
CA ASP A 416 -24.33 -17.32 20.70
C ASP A 416 -25.83 -17.14 20.39
N ALA A 417 -26.21 -15.95 19.91
CA ALA A 417 -27.60 -15.64 19.57
C ALA A 417 -28.01 -16.34 18.28
N THR A 418 -29.13 -17.07 18.33
CA THR A 418 -29.62 -17.95 17.25
C THR A 418 -30.92 -17.48 16.60
N ASN A 419 -31.53 -16.41 17.12
CA ASN A 419 -32.78 -15.83 16.64
C ASN A 419 -32.88 -14.35 17.04
N SER A 420 -33.86 -13.63 16.49
CA SER A 420 -34.04 -12.20 16.74
C SER A 420 -34.25 -11.89 18.22
N ALA A 421 -34.98 -12.76 18.94
CA ALA A 421 -35.23 -12.57 20.35
C ALA A 421 -33.96 -12.53 21.18
N GLN A 422 -33.05 -13.47 20.93
CA GLN A 422 -31.75 -13.53 21.61
C GLN A 422 -30.86 -12.36 21.21
N ILE A 423 -30.90 -11.89 19.95
CA ILE A 423 -30.16 -10.68 19.55
C ILE A 423 -30.57 -9.48 20.41
N PHE A 424 -31.87 -9.26 20.64
CA PHE A 424 -32.31 -8.14 21.49
C PHE A 424 -31.97 -8.30 22.98
N GLN A 425 -31.66 -9.52 23.42
CA GLN A 425 -31.18 -9.78 24.79
C GLN A 425 -29.69 -9.59 24.92
N THR A 426 -28.92 -10.03 23.92
CA THR A 426 -27.46 -9.94 23.93
C THR A 426 -26.96 -8.57 23.47
N CYS A 427 -27.79 -7.84 22.73
CA CYS A 427 -27.55 -6.48 22.21
C CYS A 427 -28.69 -5.51 22.64
N PRO A 428 -28.88 -5.23 23.94
CA PRO A 428 -29.99 -4.41 24.42
C PRO A 428 -29.92 -2.92 24.01
N ASN A 429 -28.75 -2.43 23.57
CA ASN A 429 -28.49 -1.01 23.27
C ASN A 429 -28.21 -0.75 21.78
N LEU A 430 -28.75 -1.57 20.87
CA LEU A 430 -28.62 -1.33 19.42
C LEU A 430 -29.17 0.06 19.02
N PRO A 431 -28.66 0.69 17.94
CA PRO A 431 -29.15 1.98 17.44
C PRO A 431 -30.68 2.06 17.24
N VAL A 432 -31.30 0.97 16.79
CA VAL A 432 -32.76 0.86 16.63
C VAL A 432 -33.52 0.98 17.95
N LEU A 433 -32.91 0.58 19.08
CA LEU A 433 -33.52 0.62 20.41
C LEU A 433 -33.22 1.92 21.15
N THR A 434 -32.11 2.58 20.84
CA THR A 434 -31.62 3.77 21.56
C THR A 434 -32.03 5.08 20.89
N VAL A 435 -32.33 5.08 19.59
CA VAL A 435 -32.80 6.27 18.86
C VAL A 435 -34.33 6.29 18.74
N PRO A 436 -35.04 7.26 19.35
CA PRO A 436 -36.51 7.26 19.38
C PRO A 436 -37.20 7.28 18.00
N SER A 437 -36.63 8.00 17.02
CA SER A 437 -37.17 8.02 15.65
C SER A 437 -37.02 6.65 14.98
N ALA A 438 -35.87 6.00 15.17
CA ALA A 438 -35.58 4.69 14.62
C ALA A 438 -36.51 3.63 15.24
N LEU A 439 -36.64 3.62 16.57
CA LEU A 439 -37.50 2.68 17.29
C LEU A 439 -38.96 2.77 16.86
N ASN A 440 -39.50 4.00 16.78
CA ASN A 440 -40.89 4.21 16.39
C ASN A 440 -41.15 3.78 14.94
N GLN A 441 -40.24 4.12 14.03
CA GLN A 441 -40.38 3.71 12.64
C GLN A 441 -40.19 2.20 12.45
N PHE A 442 -39.25 1.59 13.18
CA PHE A 442 -39.02 0.16 13.19
C PHE A 442 -40.26 -0.63 13.64
N ARG A 443 -40.96 -0.16 14.69
CA ARG A 443 -42.23 -0.79 15.15
C ARG A 443 -43.30 -0.79 14.05
N LEU A 444 -43.41 0.30 13.28
CA LEU A 444 -44.35 0.36 12.15
C LEU A 444 -43.96 -0.62 11.04
N ASP A 445 -42.68 -0.65 10.70
CA ASP A 445 -42.15 -1.54 9.66
C ASP A 445 -42.25 -3.02 10.09
N LEU A 446 -42.09 -3.32 11.37
CA LEU A 446 -42.29 -4.64 11.96
C LEU A 446 -43.73 -5.13 11.76
N LEU A 447 -44.72 -4.32 12.13
CA LEU A 447 -46.14 -4.67 11.97
C LEU A 447 -46.52 -4.88 10.50
N ASP A 448 -46.01 -4.03 9.62
CA ASP A 448 -46.24 -4.10 8.17
C ASP A 448 -45.55 -5.33 7.54
N THR A 449 -44.33 -5.67 8.00
CA THR A 449 -43.59 -6.84 7.52
C THR A 449 -44.25 -8.14 7.97
N ILE A 450 -44.60 -8.28 9.26
CA ILE A 450 -45.30 -9.47 9.78
C ILE A 450 -46.68 -9.63 9.13
N GLY A 451 -47.41 -8.52 8.94
CA GLY A 451 -48.75 -8.55 8.33
C GLY A 451 -48.76 -9.05 6.89
N ARG A 452 -47.66 -8.85 6.15
CA ARG A 452 -47.49 -9.34 4.77
C ARG A 452 -46.81 -10.69 4.66
N ASN A 453 -45.88 -10.95 5.58
CA ASN A 453 -45.06 -12.15 5.60
C ASN A 453 -45.35 -12.93 6.90
N PRO A 454 -46.54 -13.56 7.01
CA PRO A 454 -46.89 -14.34 8.20
C PRO A 454 -45.94 -15.53 8.43
N GLU A 455 -45.20 -15.94 7.40
CA GLU A 455 -44.16 -16.97 7.45
C GLU A 455 -43.10 -16.69 8.51
N ILE A 456 -42.77 -15.42 8.78
CA ILE A 456 -41.81 -15.01 9.83
C ILE A 456 -42.24 -15.54 11.21
N LEU A 457 -43.55 -15.55 11.48
CA LEU A 457 -44.09 -16.10 12.73
C LEU A 457 -44.29 -17.61 12.65
N LEU A 458 -44.76 -18.13 11.51
CA LEU A 458 -45.01 -19.56 11.33
C LEU A 458 -43.73 -20.40 11.40
N ASN A 459 -42.62 -19.87 10.88
CA ASN A 459 -41.30 -20.50 10.91
C ASN A 459 -40.50 -20.16 12.17
N ASN A 460 -41.06 -19.35 13.08
CA ASN A 460 -40.44 -18.93 14.34
C ASN A 460 -39.08 -18.23 14.16
N ASP A 461 -38.89 -17.48 13.07
CA ASP A 461 -37.68 -16.68 12.80
C ASP A 461 -37.31 -15.78 13.99
N LEU A 462 -38.33 -15.21 14.64
CA LEU A 462 -38.16 -14.26 15.74
C LEU A 462 -37.88 -14.93 17.09
N GLY A 463 -38.05 -16.24 17.21
CA GLY A 463 -37.90 -16.96 18.48
C GLY A 463 -39.00 -16.64 19.52
N LEU A 464 -40.19 -16.21 19.09
CA LEU A 464 -41.30 -15.76 19.95
C LEU A 464 -42.19 -16.90 20.48
N GLY A 465 -41.61 -18.08 20.75
CA GLY A 465 -42.31 -19.21 21.36
C GLY A 465 -42.72 -18.96 22.83
N LEU A 466 -43.13 -20.01 23.55
CA LEU A 466 -43.46 -19.95 24.98
C LEU A 466 -42.22 -19.82 25.92
N ASP A 467 -41.15 -19.20 25.43
CA ASP A 467 -39.92 -18.96 26.18
C ASP A 467 -40.03 -17.62 26.95
N PRO A 468 -39.71 -17.55 28.25
CA PRO A 468 -39.54 -16.29 28.98
C PRO A 468 -38.68 -15.24 28.25
N ALA A 469 -37.77 -15.68 27.39
CA ALA A 469 -36.97 -14.82 26.54
C ALA A 469 -37.80 -13.90 25.62
N ALA A 470 -38.95 -14.37 25.12
CA ALA A 470 -39.85 -13.62 24.24
C ALA A 470 -40.48 -12.39 24.91
N LEU A 471 -40.71 -12.43 26.23
CA LEU A 471 -41.14 -11.26 27.02
C LEU A 471 -40.05 -10.18 27.10
N GLY A 472 -38.78 -10.59 27.11
CA GLY A 472 -37.64 -9.67 27.08
C GLY A 472 -37.61 -8.83 25.80
N VAL A 473 -37.89 -9.45 24.64
CA VAL A 473 -37.96 -8.78 23.34
C VAL A 473 -39.06 -7.73 23.30
N LEU A 474 -40.27 -8.11 23.71
CA LEU A 474 -41.39 -7.18 23.81
C LEU A 474 -41.05 -6.02 24.74
N THR A 475 -40.38 -6.30 25.86
CA THR A 475 -39.96 -5.26 26.80
C THR A 475 -38.94 -4.32 26.16
N SER A 476 -37.84 -4.82 25.56
CA SER A 476 -36.83 -4.00 24.89
C SER A 476 -37.43 -3.17 23.75
N LEU A 477 -38.31 -3.77 22.95
CA LEU A 477 -39.04 -3.06 21.90
C LEU A 477 -40.03 -2.03 22.43
N LEU A 478 -40.49 -2.12 23.68
CA LEU A 478 -41.41 -1.17 24.32
C LEU A 478 -40.69 -0.06 25.09
N THR A 479 -39.66 -0.40 25.86
CA THR A 479 -38.96 0.52 26.77
C THR A 479 -37.78 1.24 26.14
N GLY A 480 -37.21 0.71 25.05
CA GLY A 480 -35.96 1.22 24.47
C GLY A 480 -34.71 0.80 25.25
N GLY A 481 -33.54 1.04 24.66
CA GLY A 481 -32.22 0.76 25.23
C GLY A 481 -31.53 1.99 25.82
N ASP A 482 -30.34 1.80 26.39
CA ASP A 482 -29.49 2.88 26.91
C ASP A 482 -28.57 3.45 25.82
N ALA A 483 -28.79 4.71 25.45
CA ALA A 483 -28.01 5.39 24.41
C ALA A 483 -26.57 5.76 24.85
N SER A 484 -26.23 5.66 26.13
CA SER A 484 -24.90 6.02 26.64
C SER A 484 -23.83 4.95 26.39
N ASP A 485 -24.24 3.72 26.07
CA ASP A 485 -23.36 2.58 25.77
C ASP A 485 -23.93 1.76 24.60
N PRO A 486 -23.83 2.25 23.35
CA PRO A 486 -24.47 1.62 22.21
C PRO A 486 -23.82 0.27 21.85
N ASP A 487 -24.67 -0.71 21.56
CA ASP A 487 -24.24 -2.01 21.06
C ASP A 487 -24.08 -1.99 19.53
N ASP A 488 -23.19 -2.83 19.00
CA ASP A 488 -23.12 -3.10 17.57
C ASP A 488 -23.18 -4.60 17.30
N LEU A 489 -24.13 -4.98 16.46
CA LEU A 489 -24.22 -6.31 15.91
C LEU A 489 -23.10 -6.60 14.90
N VAL A 490 -22.56 -5.57 14.23
CA VAL A 490 -21.47 -5.67 13.25
C VAL A 490 -20.34 -4.72 13.62
N LYS A 491 -19.23 -5.24 14.14
CA LYS A 491 -18.12 -4.39 14.67
C LYS A 491 -17.15 -3.89 13.57
N LEU A 492 -17.66 -3.31 12.48
CA LEU A 492 -16.90 -2.91 11.27
C LEU A 492 -15.76 -1.91 11.54
N ASP A 493 -15.91 -1.00 12.51
CA ASP A 493 -14.89 0.00 12.83
C ASP A 493 -13.80 -0.53 13.79
N SER A 494 -13.91 -1.80 14.19
CA SER A 494 -12.93 -2.50 14.99
C SER A 494 -11.91 -3.25 14.12
N GLY A 495 -10.88 -3.85 14.73
CA GLY A 495 -9.85 -4.59 13.99
C GLY A 495 -8.83 -3.67 13.33
N PRO A 496 -8.04 -2.92 14.12
CA PRO A 496 -7.08 -1.98 13.59
C PRO A 496 -5.93 -2.70 12.88
N PHE A 497 -5.34 -2.04 11.89
CA PHE A 497 -4.17 -2.53 11.15
C PHE A 497 -2.90 -1.81 11.58
N PHE A 498 -1.73 -2.30 11.18
CA PHE A 498 -0.44 -1.64 11.37
C PHE A 498 0.56 -2.15 10.34
N LEU A 499 1.61 -1.37 10.10
CA LEU A 499 2.74 -1.84 9.31
C LEU A 499 3.72 -2.55 10.23
N GLU A 500 4.31 -3.64 9.77
CA GLU A 500 5.39 -4.33 10.46
C GLU A 500 6.53 -4.70 9.53
N TYR A 501 7.71 -4.88 10.11
CA TYR A 501 8.93 -5.16 9.37
C TYR A 501 9.53 -6.50 9.84
N PRO A 502 9.28 -7.60 9.10
CA PRO A 502 9.69 -8.94 9.52
C PRO A 502 11.19 -9.06 9.73
N LYS A 503 11.59 -9.81 10.76
CA LYS A 503 12.99 -9.98 11.17
C LYS A 503 13.65 -11.19 10.49
N ASN A 504 14.98 -11.26 10.60
CA ASN A 504 15.84 -12.41 10.26
C ASN A 504 15.61 -13.00 8.86
N ILE A 505 15.61 -12.14 7.85
CA ILE A 505 15.60 -12.56 6.44
C ILE A 505 17.03 -12.95 6.07
N GLN A 506 17.19 -14.18 5.59
CA GLN A 506 18.48 -14.69 5.12
C GLN A 506 18.56 -14.55 3.62
N LEU A 507 19.70 -14.11 3.12
CA LEU A 507 20.00 -14.03 1.70
C LEU A 507 21.33 -14.72 1.42
N PHE A 508 21.32 -15.58 0.41
CA PHE A 508 22.50 -16.19 -0.20
C PHE A 508 22.61 -15.66 -1.62
N GLY A 509 23.79 -15.20 -1.98
CA GLY A 509 24.03 -14.54 -3.26
C GLY A 509 25.22 -15.10 -4.00
N ALA A 510 25.17 -15.05 -5.32
CA ALA A 510 26.34 -15.18 -6.17
C ALA A 510 26.29 -14.11 -7.26
N SER A 511 27.44 -13.57 -7.65
CA SER A 511 27.57 -12.68 -8.79
C SER A 511 28.77 -13.03 -9.64
N PHE A 512 28.77 -12.56 -10.88
CA PHE A 512 29.94 -12.54 -11.73
C PHE A 512 29.99 -11.24 -12.53
N ASN A 513 31.21 -10.83 -12.89
CA ASN A 513 31.47 -9.75 -13.83
C ASN A 513 32.61 -10.18 -14.75
N THR A 514 32.41 -10.12 -16.06
CA THR A 514 33.36 -10.62 -17.06
C THR A 514 33.27 -9.80 -18.33
N THR A 515 34.32 -9.84 -19.15
CA THR A 515 34.31 -9.22 -20.48
C THR A 515 34.40 -10.29 -21.56
N ALA A 516 33.69 -10.10 -22.67
CA ALA A 516 33.80 -10.98 -23.82
C ALA A 516 33.68 -10.16 -25.11
N GLY A 517 34.80 -10.02 -25.83
CA GLY A 517 34.90 -9.10 -26.96
C GLY A 517 34.69 -7.65 -26.51
N ASP A 518 33.85 -6.90 -27.23
CA ASP A 518 33.55 -5.49 -26.93
C ASP A 518 32.45 -5.30 -25.87
N TYR A 519 32.00 -6.39 -25.22
CA TYR A 519 30.89 -6.39 -24.29
C TYR A 519 31.37 -6.73 -22.87
N SER A 520 30.83 -6.01 -21.90
CA SER A 520 30.87 -6.39 -20.49
C SER A 520 29.58 -7.11 -20.12
N PHE A 521 29.72 -8.23 -19.41
CA PHE A 521 28.63 -9.04 -18.90
C PHE A 521 28.73 -9.09 -17.39
N GLN A 522 27.61 -8.86 -16.73
CA GLN A 522 27.51 -8.92 -15.29
C GLN A 522 26.22 -9.62 -14.91
N GLY A 523 26.23 -10.42 -13.86
CA GLY A 523 25.02 -11.13 -13.46
C GLY A 523 25.05 -11.51 -12.00
N GLU A 524 23.86 -11.63 -11.42
CA GLU A 524 23.70 -12.06 -10.04
C GLU A 524 22.45 -12.91 -9.86
N VAL A 525 22.51 -13.74 -8.82
CA VAL A 525 21.37 -14.46 -8.27
C VAL A 525 21.31 -14.21 -6.76
N ALA A 526 20.14 -13.84 -6.27
CA ALA A 526 19.84 -13.70 -4.86
C ALA A 526 18.76 -14.71 -4.46
N TYR A 527 19.10 -15.61 -3.53
CA TYR A 527 18.19 -16.60 -2.97
C TYR A 527 17.86 -16.27 -1.53
N ARG A 528 16.57 -16.21 -1.21
CA ARG A 528 16.08 -16.04 0.16
C ARG A 528 15.17 -17.22 0.50
N PRO A 529 15.58 -18.10 1.41
CA PRO A 529 14.76 -19.27 1.80
C PRO A 529 13.57 -18.91 2.71
N ASN A 530 13.45 -17.64 3.11
CA ASN A 530 12.46 -17.21 4.09
C ASN A 530 11.97 -15.79 3.85
N LEU A 531 11.91 -15.34 2.59
CA LEU A 531 11.43 -14.00 2.26
C LEU A 531 9.94 -13.89 2.60
N PRO A 532 9.53 -12.93 3.43
CA PRO A 532 8.11 -12.66 3.66
C PRO A 532 7.48 -12.09 2.38
N LEU A 533 6.32 -12.61 1.99
CA LEU A 533 5.47 -12.09 0.91
C LEU A 533 4.12 -11.67 1.52
N GLN A 534 3.61 -10.51 1.14
CA GLN A 534 2.33 -9.99 1.64
C GLN A 534 1.19 -10.92 1.18
N VAL A 535 0.43 -11.44 2.13
CA VAL A 535 -0.87 -12.06 1.83
C VAL A 535 -1.83 -10.94 1.45
N SER A 536 -2.75 -11.19 0.51
CA SER A 536 -3.75 -10.21 0.08
C SER A 536 -4.28 -9.39 1.25
N VAL A 537 -4.10 -8.07 1.22
CA VAL A 537 -4.47 -7.21 2.36
C VAL A 537 -5.95 -7.33 2.68
N ILE A 538 -6.80 -7.55 1.66
CA ILE A 538 -8.24 -7.75 1.82
C ILE A 538 -8.55 -9.09 2.51
N ASP A 539 -7.81 -10.17 2.21
CA ASP A 539 -7.98 -11.46 2.90
C ASP A 539 -7.52 -11.39 4.37
N VAL A 540 -6.43 -10.66 4.67
CA VAL A 540 -6.02 -10.40 6.06
C VAL A 540 -7.08 -9.57 6.81
N ALA A 541 -7.67 -8.56 6.16
CA ALA A 541 -8.78 -7.79 6.72
C ALA A 541 -10.02 -8.65 6.97
N PHE A 542 -10.37 -9.55 6.04
CA PHE A 542 -11.48 -10.49 6.21
C PHE A 542 -11.19 -11.51 7.32
N ALA A 543 -9.94 -11.97 7.46
CA ALA A 543 -9.49 -12.77 8.61
C ALA A 543 -9.65 -12.02 9.94
N ALA A 544 -9.44 -10.69 9.95
CA ALA A 544 -9.67 -9.85 11.13
C ALA A 544 -11.15 -9.59 11.43
N ALA A 545 -12.00 -9.67 10.40
CA ALA A 545 -13.45 -9.49 10.47
C ALA A 545 -14.23 -10.75 10.91
N GLN A 546 -13.57 -11.89 11.09
CA GLN A 546 -14.25 -13.13 11.53
C GLN A 546 -15.11 -12.98 12.79
N PRO A 547 -14.78 -12.14 13.78
CA PRO A 547 -15.64 -11.94 14.96
C PRO A 547 -16.86 -11.02 14.72
N PHE A 548 -17.01 -10.39 13.55
CA PHE A 548 -17.92 -9.25 13.36
C PHE A 548 -19.41 -9.60 13.32
N LEU A 549 -19.78 -10.81 12.90
CA LEU A 549 -21.18 -11.21 12.72
C LEU A 549 -21.56 -12.39 13.61
N THR A 550 -22.69 -13.03 13.34
CA THR A 550 -23.16 -14.21 14.08
C THR A 550 -22.27 -15.44 13.82
N ARG A 551 -22.52 -16.51 14.58
CA ARG A 551 -21.89 -17.82 14.41
C ARG A 551 -22.86 -18.86 13.80
N CYS A 552 -23.96 -18.41 13.18
CA CYS A 552 -24.98 -19.29 12.62
C CYS A 552 -24.44 -20.27 11.58
N GLY A 553 -24.84 -21.53 11.64
CA GLY A 553 -24.32 -22.60 10.78
C GLY A 553 -22.82 -22.90 10.96
N GLY A 554 -22.12 -22.24 11.90
CA GLY A 554 -20.74 -22.54 12.31
C GLY A 554 -20.68 -23.59 13.43
N LYS A 555 -19.53 -23.75 14.09
CA LYS A 555 -19.39 -24.70 15.21
C LYS A 555 -19.48 -24.03 16.58
N ALA A 556 -20.19 -24.68 17.48
CA ALA A 556 -20.19 -24.38 18.91
C ALA A 556 -18.87 -24.87 19.56
N ALA A 557 -18.65 -24.45 20.81
CA ALA A 557 -17.46 -24.84 21.58
C ALA A 557 -17.32 -26.37 21.80
N ASP A 558 -18.41 -27.11 21.72
CA ASP A 558 -18.45 -28.58 21.83
C ASP A 558 -18.33 -29.30 20.46
N GLY A 559 -18.15 -28.56 19.37
CA GLY A 559 -18.06 -29.09 18.00
C GLY A 559 -19.40 -29.38 17.33
N SER A 560 -20.53 -29.15 18.00
CA SER A 560 -21.86 -29.20 17.39
C SER A 560 -22.07 -28.01 16.43
N THR A 561 -23.02 -28.13 15.50
CA THR A 561 -23.38 -27.01 14.61
C THR A 561 -24.33 -26.07 15.33
N ILE A 562 -24.09 -24.75 15.25
CA ILE A 562 -25.00 -23.73 15.80
C ILE A 562 -26.12 -23.52 14.80
N ASN A 563 -27.29 -24.06 15.12
CA ASN A 563 -28.46 -23.98 14.26
C ASN A 563 -29.28 -22.73 14.61
N CYS A 564 -29.50 -21.86 13.62
CA CYS A 564 -30.28 -20.64 13.83
C CYS A 564 -31.73 -20.80 13.39
N ALA A 565 -32.59 -19.83 13.72
CA ALA A 565 -33.99 -19.85 13.33
C ALA A 565 -34.20 -19.63 11.84
N GLY A 566 -33.26 -18.95 11.16
CA GLY A 566 -33.34 -18.61 9.74
C GLY A 566 -34.03 -17.28 9.48
N SER A 567 -34.08 -16.91 8.21
CA SER A 567 -34.75 -15.71 7.70
C SER A 567 -35.64 -16.10 6.54
N SER A 568 -36.89 -16.45 6.85
CA SER A 568 -37.86 -16.98 5.88
C SER A 568 -38.38 -15.93 4.90
N ALA A 569 -38.51 -14.68 5.34
CA ALA A 569 -38.89 -13.54 4.52
C ALA A 569 -38.42 -12.23 5.16
N GLY A 570 -38.35 -11.17 4.36
CA GLY A 570 -38.05 -9.82 4.85
C GLY A 570 -38.54 -8.75 3.90
N ARG A 571 -38.37 -7.48 4.28
CA ARG A 571 -38.85 -6.36 3.47
C ARG A 571 -37.83 -5.26 3.27
N GLY A 572 -37.59 -4.92 2.01
CA GLY A 572 -36.55 -3.97 1.60
C GLY A 572 -37.00 -3.08 0.47
N TRP A 573 -36.03 -2.47 -0.21
CA TRP A 573 -36.23 -1.65 -1.40
C TRP A 573 -35.78 -2.42 -2.64
N ALA A 574 -36.49 -2.27 -3.75
CA ALA A 574 -36.01 -2.64 -5.08
C ALA A 574 -35.26 -1.47 -5.73
N GLU A 575 -34.48 -1.73 -6.78
CA GLU A 575 -33.69 -0.70 -7.50
C GLU A 575 -34.57 0.48 -7.99
N ASN A 576 -35.84 0.22 -8.33
CA ASN A 576 -36.79 1.25 -8.76
C ASN A 576 -37.36 2.11 -7.59
N GLY A 577 -36.90 1.92 -6.36
CA GLY A 577 -37.36 2.65 -5.18
C GLY A 577 -38.69 2.18 -4.60
N THR A 578 -39.26 1.07 -5.08
CA THR A 578 -40.46 0.48 -4.48
C THR A 578 -40.10 -0.43 -3.31
N ARG A 579 -40.95 -0.49 -2.28
CA ARG A 579 -40.83 -1.47 -1.20
C ARG A 579 -41.29 -2.84 -1.72
N VAL A 580 -40.44 -3.85 -1.60
CA VAL A 580 -40.73 -5.22 -2.03
C VAL A 580 -40.46 -6.21 -0.90
N ASP A 581 -41.14 -7.34 -0.94
CA ASP A 581 -40.87 -8.48 -0.08
C ASP A 581 -39.72 -9.29 -0.70
N TYR A 582 -38.76 -9.68 0.13
CA TYR A 582 -37.65 -10.56 -0.21
C TYR A 582 -37.92 -11.94 0.37
N ASP A 583 -37.61 -12.96 -0.43
CA ASP A 583 -37.70 -14.36 -0.03
C ASP A 583 -36.58 -14.72 0.98
N ARG A 584 -36.44 -16.02 1.23
CA ARG A 584 -35.49 -16.57 2.19
C ARG A 584 -34.04 -16.19 1.91
N SER A 585 -33.31 -15.79 2.96
CA SER A 585 -31.87 -15.46 2.87
C SER A 585 -30.92 -16.58 3.23
N ASP A 586 -31.40 -17.68 3.80
CA ASP A 586 -30.57 -18.83 4.20
C ASP A 586 -29.87 -19.47 2.98
N ALA A 587 -28.65 -19.96 3.21
CA ALA A 587 -27.85 -20.64 2.19
C ALA A 587 -28.49 -21.95 1.74
N ASP A 588 -29.10 -22.69 2.67
CA ASP A 588 -29.97 -23.82 2.34
C ASP A 588 -31.41 -23.31 2.11
N PRO A 589 -31.92 -23.35 0.87
CA PRO A 589 -33.28 -22.89 0.58
C PRO A 589 -34.35 -23.72 1.29
N ASN A 590 -34.04 -24.94 1.73
CA ASN A 590 -34.95 -25.85 2.43
C ASN A 590 -34.71 -25.87 3.94
N CYS A 591 -34.01 -24.88 4.49
CA CYS A 591 -33.68 -24.91 5.91
C CYS A 591 -34.91 -24.99 6.82
N VAL A 592 -34.77 -25.64 7.98
CA VAL A 592 -35.81 -25.66 9.02
C VAL A 592 -35.24 -24.98 10.26
N ALA A 593 -36.05 -24.16 10.94
CA ALA A 593 -35.62 -23.44 12.14
C ALA A 593 -34.99 -24.38 13.19
N ASN A 594 -33.83 -24.00 13.73
CA ASN A 594 -33.00 -24.82 14.61
C ASN A 594 -32.50 -26.14 13.97
N GLY A 595 -32.57 -26.23 12.64
CA GLY A 595 -31.91 -27.22 11.79
C GLY A 595 -30.73 -26.58 11.04
N ASN A 596 -30.73 -26.67 9.72
CA ASN A 596 -29.65 -26.24 8.82
C ASN A 596 -29.70 -24.74 8.41
N CYS A 597 -30.42 -23.88 9.13
CA CYS A 597 -30.45 -22.45 8.81
C CYS A 597 -29.16 -21.74 9.29
N ASP A 598 -28.66 -20.81 8.49
CA ASP A 598 -27.38 -20.10 8.69
C ASP A 598 -27.54 -18.58 8.90
N THR A 599 -28.77 -18.10 9.03
CA THR A 599 -29.06 -16.67 9.26
C THR A 599 -29.94 -16.42 10.48
N VAL A 600 -29.90 -15.17 10.97
CA VAL A 600 -30.91 -14.61 11.89
C VAL A 600 -31.69 -13.51 11.20
N ASN A 601 -33.01 -13.57 11.26
CA ASN A 601 -33.88 -12.53 10.70
C ASN A 601 -33.78 -11.24 11.54
N LEU A 602 -33.40 -10.13 10.92
CA LEU A 602 -33.41 -8.79 11.53
C LEU A 602 -34.62 -7.95 11.09
N LEU A 603 -35.59 -8.58 10.43
CA LEU A 603 -36.83 -8.05 9.82
C LEU A 603 -36.60 -7.15 8.60
N LEU A 604 -35.59 -6.29 8.68
CA LEU A 604 -35.18 -5.35 7.64
C LEU A 604 -33.92 -5.81 6.91
N GLY A 605 -33.45 -7.02 7.22
CA GLY A 605 -32.28 -7.68 6.66
C GLY A 605 -32.10 -9.05 7.33
N SER A 606 -31.09 -9.79 6.87
CA SER A 606 -30.66 -11.05 7.48
C SER A 606 -29.22 -10.93 7.96
N ALA A 607 -28.93 -11.44 9.15
CA ALA A 607 -27.57 -11.55 9.67
C ALA A 607 -27.03 -12.97 9.38
N PRO A 608 -26.14 -13.14 8.40
CA PRO A 608 -25.49 -14.42 8.16
C PRO A 608 -24.35 -14.64 9.17
N ASN A 609 -23.62 -15.72 8.98
CA ASN A 609 -22.37 -15.97 9.69
C ASN A 609 -21.21 -15.17 9.09
N SER A 610 -20.18 -14.92 9.90
CA SER A 610 -19.01 -14.16 9.46
C SER A 610 -18.27 -14.80 8.29
N ALA A 611 -18.21 -16.14 8.20
CA ALA A 611 -17.49 -16.82 7.12
C ALA A 611 -18.17 -16.66 5.74
N ARG A 612 -19.48 -16.42 5.71
CA ARG A 612 -20.28 -16.18 4.49
C ARG A 612 -20.09 -14.74 4.02
N SER A 613 -20.08 -13.77 4.95
CA SER A 613 -19.85 -12.36 4.61
C SER A 613 -18.38 -12.01 4.36
N PHE A 614 -17.47 -12.59 5.15
CA PHE A 614 -16.03 -12.37 5.12
C PHE A 614 -15.30 -13.71 4.96
N PRO A 615 -15.28 -14.33 3.78
CA PRO A 615 -14.48 -15.55 3.55
C PRO A 615 -13.00 -15.28 3.78
N SER A 616 -12.24 -16.23 4.35
CA SER A 616 -10.79 -16.04 4.53
C SER A 616 -9.97 -17.25 4.10
N PHE A 617 -9.16 -17.05 3.05
CA PHE A 617 -8.21 -18.05 2.57
C PHE A 617 -7.04 -18.22 3.53
N LEU A 618 -6.57 -17.13 4.16
CA LEU A 618 -5.52 -17.16 5.17
C LEU A 618 -5.83 -18.11 6.32
N TRP A 619 -7.08 -18.09 6.82
CA TRP A 619 -7.48 -19.01 7.87
C TRP A 619 -7.56 -20.46 7.41
N ALA A 620 -8.13 -20.70 6.23
CA ALA A 620 -8.12 -22.04 5.66
C ALA A 620 -6.69 -22.57 5.43
N TYR A 621 -5.80 -21.74 4.91
CA TYR A 621 -4.38 -22.04 4.68
C TYR A 621 -3.66 -22.39 5.98
N ARG A 622 -3.94 -21.66 7.06
CA ARG A 622 -3.39 -21.92 8.41
C ARG A 622 -4.12 -23.03 9.17
N GLY A 623 -5.05 -23.76 8.53
CA GLY A 623 -5.79 -24.86 9.12
C GLY A 623 -6.75 -24.45 10.24
N ARG A 624 -7.21 -23.18 10.23
CA ARG A 624 -8.17 -22.66 11.18
C ARG A 624 -9.60 -22.79 10.66
N GLU A 625 -10.52 -22.82 11.62
CA GLU A 625 -11.95 -22.86 11.33
C GLU A 625 -12.44 -21.51 10.78
N ALA A 626 -13.25 -21.57 9.72
CA ALA A 626 -13.88 -20.39 9.14
C ALA A 626 -14.90 -19.80 10.12
N GLY A 627 -14.97 -18.47 10.19
CA GLY A 627 -15.84 -17.75 11.11
C GLY A 627 -15.23 -17.50 12.49
N GLU A 628 -14.04 -18.01 12.78
CA GLU A 628 -13.42 -17.92 14.11
C GLU A 628 -12.11 -17.14 14.13
N ALA A 629 -12.06 -16.14 15.01
CA ALA A 629 -10.84 -15.47 15.44
C ALA A 629 -10.99 -15.02 16.90
N THR A 630 -9.90 -15.05 17.67
CA THR A 630 -9.92 -14.54 19.05
C THR A 630 -9.91 -13.01 19.00
N PRO A 631 -10.86 -12.31 19.64
CA PRO A 631 -10.89 -10.84 19.60
C PRO A 631 -9.57 -10.21 20.03
N GLY A 632 -9.08 -9.24 19.26
CA GLY A 632 -7.82 -8.54 19.50
C GLY A 632 -6.54 -9.34 19.18
N GLU A 633 -6.64 -10.58 18.72
CA GLU A 633 -5.46 -11.39 18.42
C GLU A 633 -4.65 -10.82 17.25
N TYR A 634 -3.34 -11.00 17.32
CA TYR A 634 -2.44 -10.62 16.24
C TYR A 634 -2.63 -11.54 15.03
N ILE A 635 -2.91 -10.95 13.87
CA ILE A 635 -3.01 -11.64 12.59
C ILE A 635 -1.84 -11.17 11.73
N GLN A 636 -0.86 -12.05 11.58
CA GLN A 636 0.27 -11.84 10.67
C GLN A 636 -0.24 -11.79 9.22
N GLY A 637 0.06 -10.72 8.50
CA GLY A 637 -0.38 -10.53 7.11
C GLY A 637 0.60 -10.97 6.03
N TYR A 638 1.64 -11.72 6.38
CA TYR A 638 2.59 -12.28 5.42
C TYR A 638 2.86 -13.76 5.68
N GLU A 639 3.31 -14.46 4.65
CA GLU A 639 3.84 -15.82 4.73
C GLU A 639 5.26 -15.85 4.15
N ARG A 640 6.09 -16.79 4.60
CA ARG A 640 7.50 -16.86 4.18
C ARG A 640 7.69 -17.92 3.10
N PHE A 641 8.39 -17.54 2.04
CA PHE A 641 8.64 -18.39 0.88
C PHE A 641 10.12 -18.42 0.52
N ASP A 642 10.48 -19.48 -0.21
CA ASP A 642 11.69 -19.52 -1.01
C ASP A 642 11.52 -18.56 -2.20
N VAL A 643 12.47 -17.66 -2.40
CA VAL A 643 12.44 -16.69 -3.52
C VAL A 643 13.82 -16.59 -4.17
N LEU A 644 13.86 -16.75 -5.49
CA LEU A 644 15.04 -16.51 -6.31
C LEU A 644 14.82 -15.27 -7.17
N GLN A 645 15.80 -14.39 -7.17
CA GLN A 645 15.84 -13.20 -8.02
C GLN A 645 17.10 -13.22 -8.85
N TYR A 646 16.94 -12.94 -10.14
CA TYR A 646 17.99 -13.05 -11.14
C TYR A 646 18.20 -11.70 -11.82
N ASN A 647 19.44 -11.42 -12.16
CA ASN A 647 19.80 -10.25 -12.95
C ASN A 647 20.94 -10.58 -13.92
N LEU A 648 20.82 -10.10 -15.16
CA LEU A 648 21.84 -10.18 -16.19
C LEU A 648 21.95 -8.82 -16.89
N GLY A 649 23.07 -8.14 -16.70
CA GLY A 649 23.46 -6.92 -17.37
C GLY A 649 24.43 -7.17 -18.53
N ILE A 650 24.25 -6.43 -19.61
CA ILE A 650 25.13 -6.42 -20.78
C ILE A 650 25.41 -4.96 -21.13
N THR A 651 26.68 -4.57 -21.13
CA THR A 651 27.11 -3.21 -21.45
C THR A 651 28.02 -3.20 -22.67
N ARG A 652 27.81 -2.25 -23.58
CA ARG A 652 28.72 -1.94 -24.68
C ARG A 652 28.98 -0.45 -24.75
N ILE A 653 30.24 -0.10 -24.96
CA ILE A 653 30.69 1.28 -25.19
C ILE A 653 31.09 1.41 -26.66
N PHE A 654 30.42 2.29 -27.39
CA PHE A 654 30.77 2.64 -28.76
C PHE A 654 31.61 3.90 -28.76
N GLY A 655 32.78 3.85 -29.41
CA GLY A 655 33.64 5.01 -29.62
C GLY A 655 33.18 5.90 -30.79
N ALA A 656 33.86 7.03 -30.96
CA ALA A 656 33.54 8.04 -31.99
C ALA A 656 33.52 7.50 -33.42
N THR A 657 34.32 6.48 -33.73
CA THR A 657 34.43 5.89 -35.08
C THR A 657 33.39 4.81 -35.37
N GLU A 658 32.68 4.32 -34.36
CA GLU A 658 31.80 3.15 -34.46
C GLU A 658 30.32 3.50 -34.38
N ASN A 659 30.00 4.68 -33.84
CA ASN A 659 28.60 5.07 -33.65
C ASN A 659 28.05 5.85 -34.86
N PRO A 660 26.79 5.64 -35.24
CA PRO A 660 26.20 6.27 -36.44
C PRO A 660 25.76 7.72 -36.21
N PHE A 661 25.92 8.26 -35.00
CA PHE A 661 25.37 9.56 -34.61
C PHE A 661 26.43 10.67 -34.53
N GLY A 662 27.71 10.36 -34.78
CA GLY A 662 28.80 11.31 -34.65
C GLY A 662 29.04 11.77 -33.20
N ALA A 663 28.61 10.97 -32.23
CA ALA A 663 28.87 11.19 -30.82
C ALA A 663 30.31 10.82 -30.47
N ASP A 664 30.87 11.39 -29.40
CA ASP A 664 32.20 11.01 -28.91
C ASP A 664 32.17 9.62 -28.25
N GLN A 665 31.06 9.32 -27.55
CA GLN A 665 30.84 8.05 -26.89
C GLN A 665 29.34 7.73 -26.80
N ILE A 666 28.99 6.45 -26.99
CA ILE A 666 27.66 5.93 -26.64
C ILE A 666 27.82 4.76 -25.68
N ILE A 667 27.21 4.85 -24.50
CA ILE A 667 27.12 3.74 -23.55
C ILE A 667 25.72 3.14 -23.67
N SER A 668 25.66 1.86 -24.02
CA SER A 668 24.40 1.10 -24.05
C SER A 668 24.45 -0.01 -23.03
N LEU A 669 23.45 -0.08 -22.16
CA LEU A 669 23.29 -1.13 -21.16
C LEU A 669 21.91 -1.75 -21.30
N VAL A 670 21.85 -3.08 -21.33
CA VAL A 670 20.62 -3.86 -21.22
C VAL A 670 20.69 -4.66 -19.94
N GLU A 671 19.63 -4.63 -19.15
CA GLU A 671 19.51 -5.41 -17.91
C GLU A 671 18.24 -6.25 -17.98
N ILE A 672 18.35 -7.56 -17.81
CA ILE A 672 17.21 -8.48 -17.76
C ILE A 672 17.15 -9.02 -16.35
N GLY A 673 15.96 -9.01 -15.74
CA GLY A 673 15.77 -9.60 -14.42
C GLY A 673 14.46 -10.34 -14.29
N ALA A 674 14.41 -11.21 -13.28
CA ALA A 674 13.26 -12.03 -12.99
C ALA A 674 13.15 -12.32 -11.49
N THR A 675 11.91 -12.52 -11.03
CA THR A 675 11.57 -13.03 -9.69
C THR A 675 10.86 -14.36 -9.86
N HIS A 676 11.30 -15.37 -9.10
CA HIS A 676 10.73 -16.70 -9.08
C HIS A 676 10.46 -17.13 -7.64
N VAL A 677 9.22 -17.55 -7.37
CA VAL A 677 8.76 -18.08 -6.08
C VAL A 677 8.38 -19.55 -6.26
N PRO A 678 9.30 -20.49 -6.00
CA PRO A 678 8.98 -21.91 -6.07
C PRO A 678 7.85 -22.28 -5.11
N ASN A 679 6.96 -23.17 -5.57
CA ASN A 679 5.84 -23.69 -4.76
C ASN A 679 4.87 -22.61 -4.23
N MET A 680 4.75 -21.48 -4.93
CA MET A 680 3.69 -20.50 -4.63
C MET A 680 2.32 -21.21 -4.71
N PRO A 681 1.46 -21.08 -3.68
CA PRO A 681 0.11 -21.61 -3.71
C PRO A 681 -0.70 -21.00 -4.86
N SER A 682 -1.67 -21.76 -5.37
CA SER A 682 -2.66 -21.22 -6.30
C SER A 682 -3.57 -20.21 -5.59
N VAL A 683 -4.17 -19.32 -6.39
CA VAL A 683 -5.09 -18.27 -5.92
C VAL A 683 -6.37 -18.79 -5.25
N ASP A 684 -6.70 -20.08 -5.32
CA ASP A 684 -7.81 -20.70 -4.59
C ASP A 684 -7.36 -21.34 -3.25
N VAL A 685 -6.08 -21.25 -2.94
CA VAL A 685 -5.47 -21.72 -1.69
C VAL A 685 -5.03 -20.55 -0.81
N LEU A 686 -4.23 -19.63 -1.35
CA LEU A 686 -3.76 -18.43 -0.67
C LEU A 686 -3.36 -17.38 -1.71
N GLN A 687 -3.85 -16.14 -1.57
CA GLN A 687 -3.50 -15.08 -2.50
C GLN A 687 -2.33 -14.25 -1.98
N ILE A 688 -1.34 -14.05 -2.84
CA ILE A 688 -0.22 -13.14 -2.59
C ILE A 688 -0.54 -11.80 -3.25
N ASP A 689 -0.38 -10.74 -2.48
CA ASP A 689 -0.81 -9.38 -2.82
C ASP A 689 -0.03 -8.80 -4.00
N ALA A 690 -0.72 -7.98 -4.78
CA ALA A 690 -0.19 -7.24 -5.91
C ALA A 690 -0.87 -5.85 -6.01
N PRO A 691 -0.22 -4.85 -6.61
CA PRO A 691 -0.76 -3.50 -6.73
C PRO A 691 -2.08 -3.47 -7.50
N GLY A 692 -3.03 -2.63 -7.08
CA GLY A 692 -4.30 -2.42 -7.77
C GLY A 692 -5.38 -3.47 -7.49
N VAL A 693 -5.14 -4.42 -6.58
CA VAL A 693 -6.14 -5.41 -6.17
C VAL A 693 -6.90 -4.94 -4.92
N TYR A 694 -8.15 -4.52 -5.10
CA TYR A 694 -8.96 -3.92 -4.04
C TYR A 694 -10.13 -4.79 -3.54
N TYR A 695 -10.47 -5.84 -4.29
CA TYR A 695 -11.52 -6.79 -3.94
C TYR A 695 -10.92 -8.08 -3.40
N HIS A 696 -11.76 -8.88 -2.73
CA HIS A 696 -11.36 -10.21 -2.28
C HIS A 696 -11.46 -11.22 -3.44
N ALA A 697 -10.63 -12.27 -3.41
CA ALA A 697 -10.62 -13.30 -4.46
C ALA A 697 -11.81 -14.27 -4.41
N SER A 698 -12.57 -14.26 -3.30
CA SER A 698 -13.80 -15.06 -3.18
C SER A 698 -14.91 -14.51 -4.07
N ALA A 699 -16.02 -15.24 -4.15
CA ALA A 699 -17.21 -14.79 -4.86
C ALA A 699 -17.66 -13.39 -4.40
N GLY A 700 -18.15 -12.58 -5.34
CA GLY A 700 -18.76 -11.28 -5.09
C GLY A 700 -20.25 -11.39 -4.73
N ALA A 701 -20.77 -10.36 -4.07
CA ALA A 701 -22.20 -10.23 -3.76
C ALA A 701 -23.06 -10.16 -5.02
N ASP A 702 -22.54 -9.52 -6.08
CA ASP A 702 -23.16 -9.46 -7.41
C ASP A 702 -23.21 -10.81 -8.16
N GLY A 703 -22.63 -11.87 -7.59
CA GLY A 703 -22.60 -13.21 -8.18
C GLY A 703 -21.37 -13.52 -9.04
N SER A 704 -20.44 -12.57 -9.21
CA SER A 704 -19.15 -12.82 -9.84
C SER A 704 -18.38 -13.93 -9.10
N GLY A 705 -17.89 -14.92 -9.84
CA GLY A 705 -17.17 -16.07 -9.28
C GLY A 705 -17.96 -17.01 -8.39
N ALA A 706 -19.29 -16.85 -8.27
CA ALA A 706 -20.11 -17.60 -7.32
C ALA A 706 -20.55 -18.98 -7.86
N ASP A 707 -19.60 -19.81 -8.26
CA ASP A 707 -19.83 -21.10 -8.94
C ASP A 707 -19.83 -22.32 -8.00
N GLY A 708 -19.68 -22.12 -6.69
CA GLY A 708 -19.57 -23.18 -5.69
C GLY A 708 -18.20 -23.86 -5.62
N SER A 709 -17.21 -23.36 -6.38
CA SER A 709 -15.84 -23.85 -6.32
C SER A 709 -15.15 -23.51 -4.99
N ARG A 710 -13.97 -24.09 -4.77
CA ARG A 710 -13.08 -23.68 -3.68
C ARG A 710 -12.71 -22.19 -3.77
N GLN A 711 -12.52 -21.64 -4.97
CA GLN A 711 -12.26 -20.21 -5.14
C GLN A 711 -13.45 -19.38 -4.66
N ALA A 712 -14.68 -19.79 -4.96
CA ALA A 712 -15.89 -19.11 -4.53
C ALA A 712 -16.07 -19.17 -3.00
N CYS A 713 -15.84 -20.35 -2.42
CA CYS A 713 -16.32 -20.72 -1.09
C CYS A 713 -15.23 -20.90 -0.03
N VAL A 714 -13.96 -20.92 -0.41
CA VAL A 714 -12.81 -21.24 0.44
C VAL A 714 -12.98 -22.61 1.12
N THR A 715 -13.41 -22.61 2.38
CA THR A 715 -13.74 -23.78 3.21
C THR A 715 -15.10 -23.65 3.88
N ASN A 716 -15.88 -22.62 3.55
CA ASN A 716 -17.17 -22.35 4.18
C ASN A 716 -18.24 -23.32 3.66
N PRO A 717 -18.82 -24.19 4.52
CA PRO A 717 -19.87 -25.11 4.11
C PRO A 717 -21.20 -24.42 3.79
N ASN A 718 -21.42 -23.19 4.28
CA ASN A 718 -22.64 -22.40 4.05
C ASN A 718 -22.44 -21.38 2.92
N CYS A 719 -21.57 -21.69 1.97
CA CYS A 719 -21.37 -20.86 0.80
C CYS A 719 -22.58 -20.95 -0.14
N VAL A 720 -23.09 -19.80 -0.56
CA VAL A 720 -24.18 -19.72 -1.55
C VAL A 720 -23.62 -19.88 -2.96
N VAL A 721 -24.31 -20.64 -3.83
CA VAL A 721 -24.03 -20.66 -5.26
C VAL A 721 -24.89 -19.60 -5.94
N GLY A 722 -24.28 -18.75 -6.76
CA GLY A 722 -24.91 -17.59 -7.37
C GLY A 722 -24.81 -16.30 -6.54
N PRO A 723 -25.54 -15.25 -6.94
CA PRO A 723 -25.54 -13.95 -6.27
C PRO A 723 -25.99 -14.05 -4.80
N ASP A 724 -25.39 -13.24 -3.93
CA ASP A 724 -25.67 -13.24 -2.50
C ASP A 724 -25.36 -11.86 -1.89
N GLY A 725 -26.40 -11.04 -1.71
CA GLY A 725 -26.30 -9.72 -1.09
C GLY A 725 -25.81 -9.75 0.37
N GLY A 726 -25.75 -10.92 1.01
CA GLY A 726 -25.14 -11.11 2.33
C GLY A 726 -23.60 -11.16 2.34
N ARG A 727 -22.95 -11.21 1.18
CA ARG A 727 -21.48 -11.10 1.07
C ARG A 727 -21.04 -9.66 1.25
N PHE A 728 -19.93 -9.45 1.96
CA PHE A 728 -19.32 -8.13 2.09
C PHE A 728 -18.41 -7.78 0.90
N ASN A 729 -17.84 -8.80 0.22
CA ASN A 729 -17.10 -8.60 -1.01
C ASN A 729 -18.07 -8.20 -2.14
N PRO A 730 -18.03 -6.97 -2.69
CA PRO A 730 -19.05 -6.53 -3.65
C PRO A 730 -18.94 -7.25 -4.99
N HIS A 731 -17.70 -7.49 -5.43
CA HIS A 731 -17.34 -8.11 -6.71
C HIS A 731 -16.10 -8.98 -6.49
N GLN A 732 -15.96 -10.08 -7.23
CA GLN A 732 -14.76 -10.90 -7.19
C GLN A 732 -13.60 -10.14 -7.83
N ALA A 733 -12.44 -10.13 -7.16
CA ALA A 733 -11.23 -9.57 -7.75
C ALA A 733 -10.84 -10.28 -9.05
N ASN A 734 -10.24 -9.55 -9.99
CA ASN A 734 -9.61 -10.20 -11.15
C ASN A 734 -8.50 -11.14 -10.66
N LEU A 735 -8.69 -12.44 -10.84
CA LEU A 735 -7.77 -13.45 -10.33
C LEU A 735 -6.39 -13.41 -11.01
N GLU A 736 -6.31 -12.86 -12.22
CA GLU A 736 -5.05 -12.65 -12.96
C GLU A 736 -4.28 -11.41 -12.48
N ALA A 737 -4.86 -10.59 -11.60
CA ALA A 737 -4.23 -9.38 -11.09
C ALA A 737 -3.38 -9.62 -9.84
N PHE A 738 -3.46 -10.81 -9.23
CA PHE A 738 -2.62 -11.20 -8.09
C PHE A 738 -1.18 -11.53 -8.52
N ALA A 739 -0.28 -11.73 -7.56
CA ALA A 739 1.11 -12.05 -7.85
C ALA A 739 1.28 -13.42 -8.52
N ASP A 740 2.23 -13.50 -9.45
CA ASP A 740 2.58 -14.70 -10.18
C ASP A 740 3.80 -15.41 -9.56
N PRO A 741 3.90 -16.75 -9.70
CA PRO A 741 5.08 -17.50 -9.28
C PRO A 741 6.34 -17.11 -10.04
N PHE A 742 6.20 -16.60 -11.27
CA PHE A 742 7.33 -16.14 -12.09
C PHE A 742 6.98 -14.82 -12.79
N SER A 743 7.83 -13.82 -12.60
CA SER A 743 7.71 -12.52 -13.27
C SER A 743 9.07 -12.05 -13.79
N TRP A 744 9.07 -11.36 -14.93
CA TRP A 744 10.33 -10.87 -15.53
C TRP A 744 10.14 -9.65 -16.41
N GLY A 745 11.24 -8.94 -16.64
CA GLY A 745 11.30 -7.79 -17.52
C GLY A 745 12.72 -7.40 -17.89
N TYR A 746 12.84 -6.34 -18.66
CA TYR A 746 14.13 -5.76 -19.01
C TYR A 746 14.14 -4.24 -18.87
N ARG A 747 15.34 -3.71 -18.73
CA ARG A 747 15.68 -2.29 -18.71
C ARG A 747 16.72 -2.03 -19.78
N PHE A 748 16.64 -0.89 -20.42
CA PHE A 748 17.61 -0.44 -21.42
C PHE A 748 18.02 0.99 -21.11
N VAL A 749 19.32 1.24 -21.10
CA VAL A 749 19.90 2.56 -20.92
C VAL A 749 20.76 2.90 -22.12
N ASN A 750 20.62 4.12 -22.60
CA ASN A 750 21.47 4.69 -23.63
C ASN A 750 21.95 6.08 -23.20
N ILE A 751 23.25 6.25 -23.10
CA ILE A 751 23.90 7.52 -22.78
C ILE A 751 24.72 7.93 -23.99
N VAL A 752 24.37 9.04 -24.61
CA VAL A 752 25.10 9.60 -25.76
C VAL A 752 25.85 10.83 -25.27
N LYS A 753 27.14 10.94 -25.60
CA LYS A 753 27.98 12.08 -25.17
C LYS A 753 28.56 12.81 -26.37
N TYR A 754 28.39 14.13 -26.37
CA TYR A 754 29.07 15.07 -27.26
C TYR A 754 29.87 16.04 -26.38
N GLU A 755 31.16 15.81 -26.21
CA GLU A 755 32.04 16.54 -25.29
C GLU A 755 32.41 17.94 -25.82
N SER A 756 32.28 18.19 -27.12
CA SER A 756 32.67 19.46 -27.75
C SER A 756 31.71 19.89 -28.86
N LEU A 757 30.43 20.10 -28.50
CA LEU A 757 29.44 20.62 -29.44
C LEU A 757 29.74 22.07 -29.83
N LEU A 758 30.13 22.89 -28.85
CA LEU A 758 30.63 24.25 -28.98
C LEU A 758 31.72 24.48 -27.92
N PRO A 759 32.56 25.54 -28.00
CA PRO A 759 33.58 25.81 -27.00
C PRO A 759 33.02 25.87 -25.57
N GLY A 760 33.43 24.90 -24.74
CA GLY A 760 32.99 24.79 -23.35
C GLY A 760 31.55 24.28 -23.17
N ILE A 761 30.88 23.79 -24.21
CA ILE A 761 29.52 23.24 -24.16
C ILE A 761 29.56 21.77 -24.56
N SER A 762 29.13 20.90 -23.65
CA SER A 762 28.88 19.49 -23.92
C SER A 762 27.39 19.17 -23.83
N LEU A 763 26.99 18.12 -24.54
CA LEU A 763 25.63 17.66 -24.63
C LEU A 763 25.54 16.16 -24.31
N GLN A 764 24.62 15.79 -23.43
CA GLN A 764 24.43 14.41 -23.00
C GLN A 764 22.93 14.01 -23.01
N PRO A 765 22.42 13.49 -24.13
CA PRO A 765 21.14 12.80 -24.15
C PRO A 765 21.25 11.47 -23.38
N PHE A 766 20.28 11.22 -22.51
CA PHE A 766 20.20 10.05 -21.65
C PHE A 766 18.79 9.44 -21.74
N LEU A 767 18.71 8.17 -22.09
CA LEU A 767 17.46 7.43 -22.20
C LEU A 767 17.48 6.23 -21.28
N VAL A 768 16.42 6.04 -20.51
CA VAL A 768 16.09 4.78 -19.82
C VAL A 768 14.75 4.30 -20.33
N PHE A 769 14.66 3.03 -20.70
CA PHE A 769 13.43 2.36 -21.05
C PHE A 769 13.26 1.12 -20.19
N ALA A 770 12.05 0.88 -19.70
CA ALA A 770 11.70 -0.28 -18.90
C ALA A 770 10.46 -0.97 -19.48
N HIS A 771 10.49 -2.30 -19.51
CA HIS A 771 9.33 -3.11 -19.84
C HIS A 771 9.27 -4.33 -18.93
N ASP A 772 8.19 -4.43 -18.19
CA ASP A 772 7.82 -5.59 -17.39
C ASP A 772 6.98 -6.50 -18.30
N VAL A 773 7.53 -7.64 -18.69
CA VAL A 773 7.04 -8.38 -19.85
C VAL A 773 5.92 -9.32 -19.48
N ASN A 774 6.14 -10.16 -18.48
CA ASN A 774 5.19 -11.20 -18.10
C ASN A 774 5.25 -11.44 -16.59
N GLY A 775 4.09 -11.67 -15.99
CA GLY A 775 3.90 -11.91 -14.57
C GLY A 775 4.03 -10.64 -13.72
N THR A 776 3.31 -10.63 -12.60
CA THR A 776 3.40 -9.59 -11.57
C THR A 776 4.17 -10.13 -10.36
N ALA A 777 5.19 -9.38 -9.91
CA ALA A 777 5.99 -9.79 -8.77
C ALA A 777 5.20 -9.62 -7.45
N PRO A 778 5.45 -10.47 -6.44
CA PRO A 778 4.84 -10.33 -5.11
C PRO A 778 5.15 -9.02 -4.42
N GLY A 779 4.15 -8.47 -3.72
CA GLY A 779 4.31 -7.33 -2.83
C GLY A 779 4.83 -7.67 -1.43
N PRO A 780 5.29 -6.65 -0.67
CA PRO A 780 5.47 -5.26 -1.06
C PRO A 780 6.75 -5.05 -1.87
N GLY A 781 6.82 -4.00 -2.70
CA GLY A 781 8.06 -3.61 -3.40
C GLY A 781 8.30 -4.38 -4.70
N GLU A 782 7.27 -4.44 -5.53
CA GLU A 782 7.19 -5.23 -6.75
C GLU A 782 8.11 -4.67 -7.85
N ASN A 783 9.02 -5.50 -8.36
CA ASN A 783 9.89 -5.11 -9.47
C ASN A 783 9.16 -5.10 -10.83
N PHE A 784 8.20 -6.00 -11.00
CA PHE A 784 7.56 -6.28 -12.28
C PHE A 784 6.04 -6.25 -12.13
N ILE A 785 5.36 -5.53 -13.02
CA ILE A 785 3.91 -5.55 -13.19
C ILE A 785 3.62 -5.89 -14.65
N GLN A 786 2.88 -6.96 -14.91
CA GLN A 786 2.73 -7.50 -16.27
C GLN A 786 2.31 -6.44 -17.29
N GLY A 787 3.12 -6.23 -18.33
CA GLY A 787 2.85 -5.31 -19.43
C GLY A 787 3.18 -3.84 -19.16
N ARG A 788 3.58 -3.47 -17.92
CA ARG A 788 3.97 -2.11 -17.54
C ARG A 788 5.22 -1.66 -18.30
N LYS A 789 5.20 -0.42 -18.76
CA LYS A 789 6.31 0.23 -19.46
C LYS A 789 6.56 1.61 -18.88
N SER A 790 7.82 2.01 -18.87
CA SER A 790 8.19 3.39 -18.60
C SER A 790 9.39 3.80 -19.44
N MET A 791 9.52 5.12 -19.63
CA MET A 791 10.63 5.70 -20.36
C MET A 791 11.01 7.03 -19.74
N SER A 792 12.30 7.28 -19.58
CA SER A 792 12.84 8.55 -19.09
C SER A 792 13.85 9.05 -20.10
N ALA A 793 13.55 10.16 -20.77
CA ALA A 793 14.48 10.83 -21.66
C ALA A 793 14.93 12.14 -21.02
N ASN A 794 16.23 12.31 -20.79
CA ASN A 794 16.84 13.53 -20.28
C ASN A 794 17.82 14.08 -21.31
N PHE A 795 17.84 15.39 -21.45
CA PHE A 795 18.72 16.11 -22.35
C PHE A 795 19.48 17.15 -21.54
N GLU A 796 20.73 16.83 -21.22
CA GLU A 796 21.59 17.66 -20.38
C GLU A 796 22.59 18.44 -21.23
N VAL A 797 22.60 19.75 -21.06
CA VAL A 797 23.59 20.66 -21.64
C VAL A 797 24.50 21.13 -20.51
N ARG A 798 25.80 20.82 -20.59
CA ARG A 798 26.78 21.29 -19.61
C ARG A 798 27.58 22.44 -20.18
N TYR A 799 27.82 23.45 -19.37
CA TYR A 799 28.75 24.53 -19.64
C TYR A 799 29.95 24.39 -18.71
N LYS A 800 31.10 24.02 -19.28
CA LYS A 800 32.31 23.61 -18.57
C LYS A 800 32.01 22.48 -17.56
N SER A 801 32.75 22.42 -16.45
CA SER A 801 32.60 21.42 -15.39
C SER A 801 31.54 21.78 -14.34
N ASP A 802 31.09 23.03 -14.29
CA ASP A 802 30.50 23.58 -13.07
C ASP A 802 29.00 23.82 -13.20
N PHE A 803 28.48 24.00 -14.41
CA PHE A 803 27.07 24.33 -14.64
C PHE A 803 26.43 23.37 -15.65
N SER A 804 25.21 22.92 -15.34
CA SER A 804 24.41 22.13 -16.28
C SER A 804 22.95 22.55 -16.24
N PHE A 805 22.29 22.41 -17.38
CA PHE A 805 20.84 22.55 -17.54
C PHE A 805 20.28 21.29 -18.17
N THR A 806 19.23 20.75 -17.59
CA THR A 806 18.61 19.50 -18.04
C THR A 806 17.11 19.68 -18.25
N ALA A 807 16.65 19.23 -19.41
CA ALA A 807 15.24 19.02 -19.69
C ALA A 807 14.95 17.53 -19.78
N GLY A 808 13.95 17.05 -19.05
CA GLY A 808 13.60 15.64 -19.01
C GLY A 808 12.11 15.39 -19.16
N TYR A 809 11.74 14.27 -19.76
CA TYR A 809 10.37 13.79 -19.82
C TYR A 809 10.33 12.32 -19.38
N ASN A 810 9.37 11.99 -18.52
CA ASN A 810 9.09 10.64 -18.05
C ASN A 810 7.71 10.19 -18.55
N TRP A 811 7.65 9.03 -19.20
CA TRP A 811 6.45 8.37 -19.68
C TRP A 811 6.14 7.12 -18.85
N TYR A 812 4.86 6.86 -18.58
CA TYR A 812 4.37 5.64 -17.91
C TYR A 812 3.14 5.09 -18.63
N TRP A 813 3.14 3.82 -19.03
CA TRP A 813 2.00 3.25 -19.74
C TRP A 813 1.94 1.72 -19.67
N GLY A 814 0.85 1.12 -20.13
CA GLY A 814 0.64 -0.33 -20.07
C GLY A 814 0.43 -0.84 -18.65
N GLY A 815 0.22 -2.14 -18.48
CA GLY A 815 -0.01 -2.77 -17.17
C GLY A 815 -1.41 -2.63 -16.58
N GLY A 816 -2.34 -1.97 -17.29
CA GLY A 816 -3.74 -1.86 -16.87
C GLY A 816 -3.90 -1.21 -15.51
N GLU A 817 -4.93 -1.64 -14.78
CA GLU A 817 -5.28 -1.12 -13.44
C GLU A 817 -4.20 -1.40 -12.39
N ASN A 818 -3.39 -2.45 -12.56
CA ASN A 818 -2.26 -2.74 -11.67
C ASN A 818 -1.12 -1.70 -11.80
N ASN A 819 -1.01 -0.99 -12.93
CA ASN A 819 -0.05 0.10 -13.08
C ASN A 819 -0.61 1.41 -12.53
N LEU A 820 -0.46 1.60 -11.22
CA LEU A 820 -1.01 2.75 -10.46
C LEU A 820 -0.40 4.12 -10.81
N ILE A 821 0.54 4.17 -11.76
CA ILE A 821 1.20 5.41 -12.20
C ILE A 821 1.08 5.63 -13.71
N HIS A 822 0.23 4.89 -14.42
CA HIS A 822 0.11 4.95 -15.89
C HIS A 822 -0.42 6.28 -16.46
N ASP A 823 -0.82 7.22 -15.62
CA ASP A 823 -1.31 8.56 -15.97
C ASP A 823 -0.43 9.67 -15.35
N ARG A 824 0.82 9.31 -14.99
CA ARG A 824 1.77 10.15 -14.24
C ARG A 824 2.91 10.72 -15.08
N ASP A 825 2.73 10.80 -16.39
CA ASP A 825 3.69 11.45 -17.27
C ASP A 825 4.07 12.84 -16.76
N ASN A 826 5.36 13.14 -16.81
CA ASN A 826 5.85 14.42 -16.31
C ASN A 826 7.03 14.98 -17.10
N LEU A 827 7.05 16.30 -17.19
CA LEU A 827 8.16 17.10 -17.69
C LEU A 827 8.92 17.63 -16.48
N GLN A 828 10.25 17.62 -16.54
CA GLN A 828 11.13 18.26 -15.55
C GLN A 828 12.14 19.17 -16.22
N LEU A 829 12.41 20.31 -15.58
CA LEU A 829 13.47 21.25 -15.97
C LEU A 829 14.26 21.59 -14.72
N TYR A 830 15.58 21.45 -14.77
CA TYR A 830 16.44 21.82 -13.64
C TYR A 830 17.82 22.28 -14.10
N ALA A 831 18.45 23.10 -13.28
CA ALA A 831 19.84 23.51 -13.42
C ALA A 831 20.63 23.05 -12.20
N ARG A 832 21.88 22.67 -12.41
CA ARG A 832 22.81 22.27 -11.35
C ARG A 832 24.09 23.10 -11.44
N TYR A 833 24.55 23.57 -10.29
CA TYR A 833 25.80 24.28 -10.12
C TYR A 833 26.67 23.56 -9.08
N LEU A 834 27.87 23.16 -9.48
CA LEU A 834 28.88 22.51 -8.66
C LEU A 834 29.98 23.52 -8.32
N PHE A 835 30.36 23.65 -7.04
CA PHE A 835 31.43 24.54 -6.61
C PHE A 835 32.14 24.10 -5.32
#